data_AF-A0A252CXX4-F1
#
_entry.id   AF-A0A252CXX4-F1
#
_cell.length_a   1.000
_cell.length_b   1.000
_cell.length_c   1.000
_cell.angle_alpha   90.00
_cell.angle_beta   90.00
_cell.angle_gamma   90.00
#
_symmetry.space_group_name_H-M   'P 1'
#
loop_
_entity.id
_entity.type
_entity.pdbx_description
1 polymer ?
#
loop_
_entity_poly.entity_id
_entity_poly.type
_entity_poly.pdbx_seq_one_letter_code
_entity_poly.pdbx_strand_id
1 'polypeptide(L)'
;MDSLTESKKAASALDVFAGGGEMGELMRSRDWSQTSLGSALDWGQSLSTSISILLASRFPMCLFWGRDYIQFYNDDFAPILGTAKHPTALGQPGSQTWLEIWDVLEPLFEQVMSTGEAIYAKDQSFHPNRKGYVEESYFTFCYSAVRDETGNISGILNTVTETTKQVISQRRLAMLRELATAGTGAKTPTEACLAAARTLNPYDIPFALFYLIDKQGKQAELVASTGLPAGSAAAPTSIDLTLACGADVWSFSEVLQHQQPQVVTDVVKRFGSFAGEPWSESLHSAMILPILSANKKIVECLLVAGISPRLDLDGEYRTLLELVAQQVENSIANAQAYEKELKRALALAELDRAKTAFFTNVSHEFRTPLTLILNPLEQVIAQTHASLQPEQREQLAIVQRNAMRLHKLVNTLLDFSRIEADRIQAVYEPTDLAQFTAELASVFRSAIETASLQLIVDCPPLSDLVYVDREMWEKIVLNLISNAFKFTFTGEIAVSLHQIGDKVELKIRDTGTGITDEELPKIFERFHRIRGVKARNHEGSGIGLALVAELVHLHGGTVNVESVFGKGTTFTVTLPTGLLHLPSNQISAKPTLASTSVGAALYFEEAQQWLTEENLWVWGRHKVAAPNPPPINSSQFSTARILLVDDNTDMRDYVARLLSKQWQVEAVNNGVAALAAVSLQPPDLVLTDVMMPEMDGFELLSALRADPKTKGIPIIMLSARAGEEAAIEGLQAGANDYIIKPFSAQELVARVDSHLQMARLRQELSSNHLKDEFLATVTHELHAPLVAILGWTRLLRSNQLDRSTALRALDTIERSANNQAMLIEDLLNISTILSGKVHIDRQPVNLTSTVGEVMQTMFSDAQAKRIQIVETRRQSLQKDICVCGDLIRLQQVFSKLLHNAIKFTPKGGSIEVRLDAVDSWCSIQVSDNGIGISADFLPHVFDRFTQEEVPSRHTPGGLGLGLAIARQLVELHGGTIEAASDGIGRGATFTVKLPLIM
;
A
#
# COMPACT_ATOMS: atom_id res chain seq x y z
N MET A 1 -34.20 108.04 -0.21
CA MET A 1 -34.49 106.88 0.66
C MET A 1 -33.85 105.60 0.12
N ASP A 2 -33.44 105.55 -1.15
CA ASP A 2 -32.90 104.33 -1.77
C ASP A 2 -31.46 103.95 -1.36
N SER A 3 -30.59 104.90 -0.98
CA SER A 3 -29.19 104.57 -0.60
C SER A 3 -29.06 103.87 0.76
N LEU A 4 -30.03 104.05 1.67
CA LEU A 4 -30.06 103.39 2.99
C LEU A 4 -30.57 101.94 2.90
N THR A 5 -31.43 101.64 1.93
CA THR A 5 -31.92 100.29 1.64
C THR A 5 -30.86 99.47 0.90
N GLU A 6 -30.12 100.06 -0.03
CA GLU A 6 -28.97 99.41 -0.68
C GLU A 6 -27.84 99.10 0.30
N SER A 7 -27.51 100.02 1.22
CA SER A 7 -26.48 99.81 2.23
C SER A 7 -26.83 98.69 3.23
N LYS A 8 -28.10 98.55 3.62
CA LYS A 8 -28.57 97.43 4.46
C LYS A 8 -28.62 96.10 3.71
N LYS A 9 -29.02 96.10 2.43
CA LYS A 9 -28.95 94.90 1.58
C LYS A 9 -27.51 94.44 1.39
N ALA A 10 -26.58 95.36 1.11
CA ALA A 10 -25.15 95.08 0.98
C ALA A 10 -24.54 94.47 2.26
N ALA A 11 -24.92 94.99 3.43
CA ALA A 11 -24.51 94.43 4.72
C ALA A 11 -25.09 93.01 4.94
N SER A 12 -26.32 92.73 4.51
CA SER A 12 -26.92 91.39 4.65
C SER A 12 -26.34 90.34 3.69
N ALA A 13 -25.93 90.72 2.47
CA ALA A 13 -25.24 89.79 1.56
C ALA A 13 -23.83 89.43 2.03
N LEU A 14 -23.15 90.36 2.73
CA LEU A 14 -21.90 90.06 3.44
C LEU A 14 -22.12 89.12 4.65
N ASP A 15 -23.34 89.07 5.21
CA ASP A 15 -23.73 88.21 6.33
C ASP A 15 -24.04 86.77 5.89
N VAL A 16 -24.54 86.55 4.66
CA VAL A 16 -24.81 85.20 4.10
C VAL A 16 -23.55 84.33 4.08
N PHE A 17 -22.40 84.95 3.86
CA PHE A 17 -21.08 84.30 3.84
C PHE A 17 -20.27 84.53 5.11
N ALA A 18 -20.92 84.91 6.22
CA ALA A 18 -20.25 85.09 7.50
C ALA A 18 -19.75 83.74 8.05
N GLY A 19 -18.45 83.67 8.39
CA GLY A 19 -17.79 82.43 8.80
C GLY A 19 -17.20 81.62 7.63
N GLY A 20 -16.95 80.33 7.82
CA GLY A 20 -16.62 79.41 6.73
C GLY A 20 -15.19 79.44 6.16
N GLY A 21 -14.22 79.93 6.93
CA GLY A 21 -12.79 79.80 6.58
C GLY A 21 -12.41 80.39 5.21
N GLU A 22 -11.62 79.63 4.44
CA GLU A 22 -11.11 80.04 3.12
C GLU A 22 -12.25 80.13 2.10
N MET A 23 -13.18 79.18 2.11
CA MET A 23 -14.31 79.16 1.19
C MET A 23 -15.29 80.30 1.42
N GLY A 24 -15.49 80.72 2.68
CA GLY A 24 -16.28 81.92 3.00
C GLY A 24 -15.67 83.21 2.42
N GLU A 25 -14.34 83.33 2.41
CA GLU A 25 -13.63 84.44 1.78
C GLU A 25 -13.70 84.38 0.25
N LEU A 26 -13.53 83.19 -0.34
CA LEU A 26 -13.65 82.97 -1.78
C LEU A 26 -15.07 83.26 -2.30
N MET A 27 -16.11 82.88 -1.55
CA MET A 27 -17.50 83.19 -1.91
C MET A 27 -17.80 84.68 -1.83
N ARG A 28 -17.23 85.42 -0.86
CA ARG A 28 -17.38 86.88 -0.74
C ARG A 28 -16.68 87.65 -1.85
N SER A 29 -15.55 87.15 -2.33
CA SER A 29 -14.73 87.82 -3.35
C SER A 29 -15.19 87.55 -4.79
N ARG A 30 -16.11 86.60 -4.99
CA ARG A 30 -16.64 86.25 -6.31
C ARG A 30 -17.76 87.19 -6.75
N ASP A 31 -17.72 87.63 -8.01
CA ASP A 31 -18.85 88.35 -8.64
C ASP A 31 -19.92 87.36 -9.10
N TRP A 32 -20.98 87.22 -8.30
CA TRP A 32 -22.10 86.30 -8.57
C TRP A 32 -23.04 86.78 -9.68
N SER A 33 -23.01 88.06 -10.05
CA SER A 33 -23.87 88.60 -11.11
C SER A 33 -23.58 88.00 -12.50
N GLN A 34 -22.40 87.38 -12.66
CA GLN A 34 -21.99 86.65 -13.86
C GLN A 34 -22.52 85.20 -13.92
N THR A 35 -23.22 84.74 -12.88
CA THR A 35 -23.83 83.39 -12.83
C THR A 35 -25.33 83.46 -13.10
N SER A 36 -25.96 82.32 -13.42
CA SER A 36 -27.41 82.24 -13.61
C SER A 36 -28.24 82.50 -12.34
N LEU A 37 -27.58 82.61 -11.18
CA LEU A 37 -28.21 82.95 -9.90
C LEU A 37 -28.39 84.47 -9.69
N GLY A 38 -27.74 85.30 -10.51
CA GLY A 38 -27.74 86.75 -10.35
C GLY A 38 -26.99 87.23 -9.08
N SER A 39 -27.21 88.51 -8.73
CA SER A 39 -26.55 89.15 -7.60
C SER A 39 -26.89 88.47 -6.27
N ALA A 40 -25.89 88.28 -5.40
CA ALA A 40 -26.08 87.71 -4.07
C ALA A 40 -27.02 88.52 -3.15
N LEU A 41 -27.31 89.79 -3.52
CA LEU A 41 -28.27 90.66 -2.82
C LEU A 41 -29.73 90.26 -3.05
N ASP A 42 -30.00 89.51 -4.12
CA ASP A 42 -31.34 89.15 -4.57
C ASP A 42 -31.65 87.65 -4.35
N TRP A 43 -30.75 86.93 -3.69
CA TRP A 43 -30.94 85.51 -3.37
C TRP A 43 -32.05 85.29 -2.34
N GLY A 44 -32.80 84.20 -2.50
CA GLY A 44 -33.82 83.77 -1.56
C GLY A 44 -33.25 83.31 -0.21
N GLN A 45 -34.05 83.41 0.85
CA GLN A 45 -33.67 83.04 2.21
C GLN A 45 -33.25 81.57 2.34
N SER A 46 -33.83 80.68 1.55
CA SER A 46 -33.56 79.23 1.54
C SER A 46 -32.16 78.93 1.03
N LEU A 47 -31.72 79.61 -0.03
CA LEU A 47 -30.35 79.52 -0.54
C LEU A 47 -29.37 80.09 0.50
N SER A 48 -29.64 81.28 1.03
CA SER A 48 -28.77 81.91 2.05
C SER A 48 -28.60 81.02 3.28
N THR A 49 -29.69 80.46 3.81
CA THR A 49 -29.65 79.56 4.98
C THR A 49 -28.87 78.28 4.68
N SER A 50 -29.04 77.72 3.48
CA SER A 50 -28.31 76.50 3.06
C SER A 50 -26.81 76.75 2.91
N ILE A 51 -26.41 77.91 2.38
CA ILE A 51 -25.00 78.32 2.30
C ILE A 51 -24.42 78.52 3.70
N SER A 52 -25.14 79.16 4.62
CA SER A 52 -24.68 79.33 6.00
C SER A 52 -24.49 77.98 6.72
N ILE A 53 -25.42 77.02 6.53
CA ILE A 53 -25.27 75.65 7.06
C ILE A 53 -24.04 74.97 6.46
N LEU A 54 -23.87 75.08 5.14
CA LEU A 54 -22.73 74.50 4.41
C LEU A 54 -21.39 75.04 4.92
N LEU A 55 -21.26 76.36 5.06
CA LEU A 55 -20.03 77.01 5.56
C LEU A 55 -19.76 76.73 7.04
N ALA A 56 -20.78 76.48 7.85
CA ALA A 56 -20.63 76.14 9.27
C ALA A 56 -20.26 74.67 9.51
N SER A 57 -20.54 73.79 8.55
CA SER A 57 -20.31 72.34 8.66
C SER A 57 -18.83 71.97 8.56
N ARG A 58 -18.43 70.96 9.34
CA ARG A 58 -17.11 70.29 9.26
C ARG A 58 -17.14 68.97 8.50
N PHE A 59 -18.29 68.60 7.96
CA PHE A 59 -18.38 67.51 6.98
C PHE A 59 -18.16 68.10 5.59
N PRO A 60 -17.46 67.40 4.68
CA PRO A 60 -17.35 67.82 3.29
C PRO A 60 -18.74 67.95 2.66
N MET A 61 -19.11 69.16 2.26
CA MET A 61 -20.42 69.47 1.72
C MET A 61 -20.33 70.30 0.44
N CYS A 62 -21.20 69.97 -0.52
CA CYS A 62 -21.41 70.75 -1.75
C CYS A 62 -22.90 70.93 -1.99
N LEU A 63 -23.33 72.17 -2.21
CA LEU A 63 -24.68 72.55 -2.58
C LEU A 63 -24.71 72.89 -4.07
N PHE A 64 -25.59 72.22 -4.81
CA PHE A 64 -25.91 72.52 -6.19
C PHE A 64 -27.24 73.27 -6.23
N TRP A 65 -27.29 74.45 -6.86
CA TRP A 65 -28.50 75.28 -6.87
C TRP A 65 -28.93 75.70 -8.27
N GLY A 66 -30.24 75.74 -8.49
CA GLY A 66 -30.86 76.15 -9.76
C GLY A 66 -30.76 75.09 -10.86
N ARG A 67 -31.26 75.45 -12.06
CA ARG A 67 -31.31 74.54 -13.22
C ARG A 67 -29.93 74.15 -13.75
N ASP A 68 -28.94 75.04 -13.59
CA ASP A 68 -27.57 74.81 -14.05
C ASP A 68 -26.68 74.12 -13.01
N TYR A 69 -27.25 73.72 -11.85
CA TYR A 69 -26.52 73.10 -10.74
C TYR A 69 -25.27 73.89 -10.34
N ILE A 70 -25.45 75.19 -10.08
CA ILE A 70 -24.35 76.08 -9.67
C ILE A 70 -23.83 75.64 -8.30
N GLN A 71 -22.53 75.46 -8.20
CA GLN A 71 -21.88 74.82 -7.06
C GLN A 71 -21.42 75.81 -5.98
N PHE A 72 -21.74 75.49 -4.72
CA PHE A 72 -21.17 76.07 -3.50
C PHE A 72 -20.60 74.93 -2.66
N TYR A 73 -19.43 75.08 -2.05
CA TYR A 73 -18.84 74.02 -1.24
C TYR A 73 -17.99 74.59 -0.10
N ASN A 74 -17.82 73.82 0.98
CA ASN A 74 -17.07 74.26 2.16
C ASN A 74 -15.59 73.84 2.08
N ASP A 75 -14.80 74.31 3.05
CA ASP A 75 -13.35 74.03 3.14
C ASP A 75 -13.05 72.53 3.08
N ASP A 76 -13.85 71.71 3.78
CA ASP A 76 -13.65 70.25 3.87
C ASP A 76 -13.97 69.52 2.54
N PHE A 77 -14.72 70.13 1.62
CA PHE A 77 -14.98 69.59 0.28
C PHE A 77 -13.91 70.00 -0.76
N ALA A 78 -13.16 71.08 -0.52
CA ALA A 78 -12.12 71.53 -1.45
C ALA A 78 -11.06 70.44 -1.77
N PRO A 79 -10.57 69.63 -0.80
CA PRO A 79 -9.68 68.50 -1.09
C PRO A 79 -10.27 67.44 -2.03
N ILE A 80 -11.60 67.24 -2.02
CA ILE A 80 -12.27 66.27 -2.90
C ILE A 80 -12.17 66.71 -4.36
N LEU A 81 -12.29 68.02 -4.61
CA LEU A 81 -12.08 68.63 -5.94
C LEU A 81 -10.61 68.61 -6.36
N GLY A 82 -9.69 68.63 -5.40
CA GLY A 82 -8.24 68.70 -5.62
C GLY A 82 -7.78 70.03 -6.24
N THR A 83 -6.47 70.18 -6.37
CA THR A 83 -5.83 71.44 -6.83
C THR A 83 -6.09 71.76 -8.30
N ALA A 84 -6.53 70.79 -9.09
CA ALA A 84 -6.84 70.99 -10.51
C ALA A 84 -8.18 71.72 -10.72
N LYS A 85 -9.13 71.59 -9.77
CA LYS A 85 -10.51 72.10 -9.93
C LYS A 85 -10.86 73.18 -8.92
N HIS A 86 -10.33 73.09 -7.70
CA HIS A 86 -10.44 74.16 -6.71
C HIS A 86 -9.38 75.26 -6.99
N PRO A 87 -9.73 76.56 -6.95
CA PRO A 87 -11.03 77.15 -6.58
C PRO A 87 -12.01 77.37 -7.74
N THR A 88 -11.60 77.15 -8.99
CA THR A 88 -12.36 77.48 -10.21
C THR A 88 -13.77 76.87 -10.26
N ALA A 89 -13.96 75.69 -9.67
CA ALA A 89 -15.25 75.00 -9.56
C ALA A 89 -16.34 75.81 -8.82
N LEU A 90 -15.96 76.75 -7.95
CA LEU A 90 -16.91 77.55 -7.19
C LEU A 90 -17.75 78.39 -8.15
N GLY A 91 -19.07 78.30 -8.08
CA GLY A 91 -19.98 79.04 -8.94
C GLY A 91 -19.95 78.62 -10.43
N GLN A 92 -19.41 77.45 -10.75
CA GLN A 92 -19.53 76.82 -12.07
C GLN A 92 -20.65 75.76 -12.08
N PRO A 93 -21.26 75.48 -13.25
CA PRO A 93 -22.17 74.35 -13.41
C PRO A 93 -21.49 73.02 -13.07
N GLY A 94 -22.21 72.13 -12.37
CA GLY A 94 -21.72 70.79 -12.03
C GLY A 94 -21.22 69.99 -13.23
N SER A 95 -21.90 70.11 -14.37
CA SER A 95 -21.56 69.45 -15.64
C SER A 95 -20.21 69.86 -16.22
N GLN A 96 -19.73 71.07 -15.93
CA GLN A 96 -18.41 71.53 -16.37
C GLN A 96 -17.31 71.09 -15.41
N THR A 97 -17.60 71.05 -14.11
CA THR A 97 -16.63 70.64 -13.08
C THR A 97 -16.42 69.14 -13.06
N TRP A 98 -17.46 68.34 -13.28
CA TRP A 98 -17.43 66.88 -13.13
C TRP A 98 -17.62 66.15 -14.46
N LEU A 99 -17.11 66.73 -15.55
CA LEU A 99 -17.30 66.21 -16.92
C LEU A 99 -17.03 64.71 -17.04
N GLU A 100 -15.99 64.21 -16.38
CA GLU A 100 -15.58 62.80 -16.43
C GLU A 100 -16.53 61.81 -15.74
N ILE A 101 -17.40 62.27 -14.85
CA ILE A 101 -18.37 61.45 -14.12
C ILE A 101 -19.81 61.97 -14.26
N TRP A 102 -20.04 62.97 -15.12
CA TRP A 102 -21.34 63.64 -15.23
C TRP A 102 -22.43 62.68 -15.70
N ASP A 103 -22.12 61.77 -16.63
CA ASP A 103 -23.04 60.74 -17.10
C ASP A 103 -23.57 59.83 -15.97
N VAL A 104 -22.83 59.75 -14.86
CA VAL A 104 -23.24 59.00 -13.65
C VAL A 104 -23.95 59.92 -12.65
N LEU A 105 -23.54 61.18 -12.53
CA LEU A 105 -24.10 62.13 -11.55
C LEU A 105 -25.45 62.73 -12.00
N GLU A 106 -25.61 63.03 -13.28
CA GLU A 106 -26.80 63.69 -13.82
C GLU A 106 -28.09 62.91 -13.53
N PRO A 107 -28.17 61.58 -13.78
CA PRO A 107 -29.37 60.81 -13.45
C PRO A 107 -29.71 60.83 -11.95
N LEU A 108 -28.68 60.83 -11.08
CA LEU A 108 -28.88 60.93 -9.63
C LEU A 108 -29.45 62.30 -9.24
N PHE A 109 -28.96 63.37 -9.88
CA PHE A 109 -29.44 64.71 -9.64
C PHE A 109 -30.88 64.88 -10.11
N GLU A 110 -31.20 64.41 -11.32
CA GLU A 110 -32.56 64.44 -11.87
C GLU A 110 -33.55 63.67 -10.99
N GLN A 111 -33.14 62.51 -10.46
CA GLN A 111 -33.96 61.73 -9.53
C GLN A 111 -34.27 62.52 -8.26
N VAL A 112 -33.26 63.12 -7.62
CA VAL A 112 -33.47 63.94 -6.39
C VAL A 112 -34.33 65.16 -6.69
N MET A 113 -34.10 65.85 -7.81
CA MET A 113 -34.86 67.05 -8.20
C MET A 113 -36.32 66.75 -8.55
N SER A 114 -36.60 65.59 -9.16
CA SER A 114 -37.95 65.21 -9.57
C SER A 114 -38.78 64.58 -8.44
N THR A 115 -38.15 63.76 -7.58
CA THR A 115 -38.85 63.00 -6.53
C THR A 115 -38.78 63.69 -5.16
N GLY A 116 -37.70 64.42 -4.87
CA GLY A 116 -37.40 64.93 -3.54
C GLY A 116 -36.90 63.88 -2.55
N GLU A 117 -36.72 62.63 -2.97
CA GLU A 117 -36.18 61.56 -2.14
C GLU A 117 -34.65 61.65 -2.08
N ALA A 118 -34.07 61.45 -0.90
CA ALA A 118 -32.63 61.48 -0.73
C ALA A 118 -31.97 60.18 -1.26
N ILE A 119 -30.82 60.32 -1.90
CA ILE A 119 -30.01 59.18 -2.39
C ILE A 119 -28.81 59.02 -1.49
N TYR A 120 -28.64 57.82 -0.92
CA TYR A 120 -27.46 57.44 -0.14
C TYR A 120 -26.75 56.28 -0.83
N ALA A 121 -25.44 56.42 -1.04
CA ALA A 121 -24.59 55.36 -1.55
C ALA A 121 -23.33 55.24 -0.69
N LYS A 122 -22.95 53.99 -0.39
CA LYS A 122 -21.77 53.67 0.41
C LYS A 122 -20.68 53.11 -0.50
N ASP A 123 -19.45 53.58 -0.32
CA ASP A 123 -18.25 53.12 -1.03
C ASP A 123 -18.45 53.09 -2.56
N GLN A 124 -19.16 54.09 -3.10
CA GLN A 124 -19.41 54.19 -4.53
C GLN A 124 -18.13 54.60 -5.26
N SER A 125 -17.78 53.84 -6.30
CA SER A 125 -16.62 54.12 -7.14
C SER A 125 -16.92 55.31 -8.07
N PHE A 126 -16.04 56.30 -8.03
CA PHE A 126 -15.98 57.41 -9.00
C PHE A 126 -14.53 57.61 -9.42
N HIS A 127 -14.32 58.02 -10.67
CA HIS A 127 -12.99 58.14 -11.27
C HIS A 127 -12.65 59.59 -11.65
N PRO A 128 -12.47 60.49 -10.68
CA PRO A 128 -12.20 61.89 -10.97
C PRO A 128 -10.78 62.11 -11.50
N ASN A 129 -10.63 63.13 -12.34
CA ASN A 129 -9.32 63.64 -12.74
C ASN A 129 -9.01 64.94 -11.99
N ARG A 130 -8.41 64.80 -10.80
CA ARG A 130 -8.06 65.92 -9.90
C ARG A 130 -6.56 66.11 -9.68
N LYS A 131 -5.74 65.14 -10.09
CA LYS A 131 -4.27 65.12 -9.96
C LYS A 131 -3.53 65.05 -11.30
N GLY A 132 -4.23 65.27 -12.42
CA GLY A 132 -3.67 65.16 -13.77
C GLY A 132 -3.70 63.74 -14.36
N TYR A 133 -4.32 62.79 -13.66
CA TYR A 133 -4.65 61.44 -14.11
C TYR A 133 -6.01 61.01 -13.55
N VAL A 134 -6.60 59.97 -14.16
CA VAL A 134 -7.87 59.37 -13.70
C VAL A 134 -7.60 58.54 -12.44
N GLU A 135 -8.10 58.98 -11.30
CA GLU A 135 -7.82 58.35 -10.00
C GLU A 135 -8.87 57.29 -9.67
N GLU A 136 -8.45 56.15 -9.10
CA GLU A 136 -9.37 55.21 -8.46
C GLU A 136 -9.82 55.82 -7.12
N SER A 137 -11.09 56.21 -7.01
CA SER A 137 -11.63 56.83 -5.79
C SER A 137 -12.98 56.24 -5.38
N TYR A 138 -13.22 56.19 -4.07
CA TYR A 138 -14.44 55.67 -3.48
C TYR A 138 -15.03 56.69 -2.51
N PHE A 139 -16.35 56.87 -2.58
CA PHE A 139 -17.05 57.88 -1.81
C PHE A 139 -18.31 57.29 -1.18
N THR A 140 -18.52 57.61 0.10
CA THR A 140 -19.82 57.47 0.75
C THR A 140 -20.50 58.82 0.76
N PHE A 141 -21.66 58.94 0.12
CA PHE A 141 -22.34 60.23 -0.05
C PHE A 141 -23.84 60.14 0.18
N CYS A 142 -24.43 61.30 0.45
CA CYS A 142 -25.86 61.51 0.53
C CYS A 142 -26.24 62.77 -0.24
N TYR A 143 -27.08 62.62 -1.28
CA TYR A 143 -27.72 63.73 -1.97
C TYR A 143 -29.12 63.96 -1.39
N SER A 144 -29.36 65.15 -0.85
CA SER A 144 -30.63 65.55 -0.23
C SER A 144 -31.24 66.75 -0.94
N ALA A 145 -32.55 66.71 -1.21
CA ALA A 145 -33.26 67.81 -1.83
C ALA A 145 -33.39 69.02 -0.89
N VAL A 146 -33.15 70.23 -1.42
CA VAL A 146 -33.36 71.50 -0.74
C VAL A 146 -34.53 72.23 -1.40
N ARG A 147 -35.51 72.63 -0.58
CA ARG A 147 -36.71 73.34 -1.04
C ARG A 147 -36.55 74.85 -0.90
N ASP A 148 -37.11 75.59 -1.84
CA ASP A 148 -37.24 77.05 -1.74
C ASP A 148 -38.46 77.48 -0.92
N GLU A 149 -38.68 78.79 -0.83
CA GLU A 149 -39.79 79.39 -0.07
C GLU A 149 -41.18 79.01 -0.61
N THR A 150 -41.25 78.54 -1.86
CA THR A 150 -42.48 78.09 -2.52
C THR A 150 -42.76 76.60 -2.31
N GLY A 151 -41.82 75.87 -1.69
CA GLY A 151 -41.88 74.42 -1.47
C GLY A 151 -41.39 73.58 -2.65
N ASN A 152 -40.98 74.22 -3.75
CA ASN A 152 -40.37 73.56 -4.90
C ASN A 152 -38.93 73.14 -4.59
N ILE A 153 -38.47 72.06 -5.21
CA ILE A 153 -37.07 71.60 -5.06
C ILE A 153 -36.20 72.46 -5.97
N SER A 154 -35.29 73.22 -5.35
CA SER A 154 -34.48 74.24 -6.03
C SER A 154 -32.98 74.03 -5.86
N GLY A 155 -32.56 73.04 -5.06
CA GLY A 155 -31.18 72.62 -4.96
C GLY A 155 -30.99 71.21 -4.40
N ILE A 156 -29.75 70.74 -4.44
CA ILE A 156 -29.30 69.46 -3.92
C ILE A 156 -28.14 69.71 -2.97
N LEU A 157 -28.26 69.28 -1.72
CA LEU A 157 -27.17 69.26 -0.76
C LEU A 157 -26.51 67.88 -0.79
N ASN A 158 -25.23 67.85 -1.15
CA ASN A 158 -24.36 66.70 -1.06
C ASN A 158 -23.56 66.75 0.24
N THR A 159 -23.66 65.70 1.05
CA THR A 159 -22.68 65.42 2.12
C THR A 159 -21.89 64.19 1.73
N VAL A 160 -20.57 64.28 1.68
CA VAL A 160 -19.71 63.21 1.16
C VAL A 160 -18.52 62.96 2.08
N THR A 161 -18.05 61.72 2.10
CA THR A 161 -16.80 61.32 2.73
C THR A 161 -16.04 60.42 1.76
N GLU A 162 -14.78 60.74 1.51
CA GLU A 162 -13.91 59.89 0.71
C GLU A 162 -13.49 58.66 1.52
N THR A 163 -13.86 57.48 1.02
CA THR A 163 -13.54 56.17 1.62
C THR A 163 -12.48 55.40 0.83
N THR A 164 -11.85 56.03 -0.18
CA THR A 164 -10.81 55.46 -1.05
C THR A 164 -9.76 54.66 -0.30
N LYS A 165 -9.10 55.28 0.69
CA LYS A 165 -8.05 54.62 1.48
C LYS A 165 -8.58 53.38 2.20
N GLN A 166 -9.76 53.47 2.79
CA GLN A 166 -10.36 52.34 3.52
C GLN A 166 -10.65 51.16 2.58
N VAL A 167 -11.29 51.40 1.43
CA VAL A 167 -11.65 50.36 0.46
C VAL A 167 -10.39 49.70 -0.10
N ILE A 168 -9.39 50.50 -0.51
CA ILE A 168 -8.12 50.00 -1.05
C ILE A 168 -7.34 49.22 0.02
N SER A 169 -7.22 49.72 1.25
CA SER A 169 -6.52 49.01 2.32
C SER A 169 -7.20 47.68 2.67
N GLN A 170 -8.54 47.63 2.68
CA GLN A 170 -9.27 46.37 2.91
C GLN A 170 -9.01 45.35 1.80
N ARG A 171 -9.05 45.78 0.53
CA ARG A 171 -8.73 44.93 -0.63
C ARG A 171 -7.29 44.40 -0.57
N ARG A 172 -6.32 45.26 -0.29
CA ARG A 172 -4.90 44.92 -0.15
C ARG A 172 -4.65 43.91 0.97
N LEU A 173 -5.30 44.11 2.12
CA LEU A 173 -5.17 43.20 3.26
C LEU A 173 -5.83 41.84 3.00
N ALA A 174 -6.94 41.80 2.28
CA ALA A 174 -7.55 40.54 1.82
C ALA A 174 -6.60 39.77 0.88
N MET A 175 -6.03 40.45 -0.13
CA MET A 175 -5.04 39.85 -1.04
C MET A 175 -3.82 39.29 -0.29
N LEU A 176 -3.26 40.04 0.67
CA LEU A 176 -2.11 39.56 1.46
C LEU A 176 -2.45 38.33 2.31
N ARG A 177 -3.67 38.25 2.87
CA ARG A 177 -4.12 37.07 3.61
C ARG A 177 -4.25 35.85 2.70
N GLU A 178 -4.84 36.02 1.53
CA GLU A 178 -4.95 34.93 0.55
C GLU A 178 -3.56 34.48 0.10
N LEU A 179 -2.66 35.41 -0.22
CA LEU A 179 -1.29 35.13 -0.62
C LEU A 179 -0.53 34.35 0.47
N ALA A 180 -0.79 34.66 1.74
CA ALA A 180 -0.21 33.94 2.86
C ALA A 180 -0.61 32.47 2.94
N THR A 181 -1.83 32.15 2.48
CA THR A 181 -2.34 30.77 2.44
C THR A 181 -2.05 30.05 1.12
N ALA A 182 -2.01 30.76 -0.01
CA ALA A 182 -1.87 30.16 -1.34
C ALA A 182 -0.58 29.34 -1.50
N GLY A 183 0.50 29.75 -0.82
CA GLY A 183 1.80 29.06 -0.85
C GLY A 183 1.88 27.80 0.04
N THR A 184 0.90 27.54 0.92
CA THR A 184 0.99 26.49 1.96
C THR A 184 0.93 25.03 1.47
N GLY A 185 0.93 24.80 0.17
CA GLY A 185 0.99 23.46 -0.45
C GLY A 185 1.99 23.33 -1.60
N ALA A 186 2.78 24.36 -1.89
CA ALA A 186 3.75 24.34 -2.97
C ALA A 186 4.93 23.40 -2.61
N LYS A 187 5.25 22.47 -3.50
CA LYS A 187 6.36 21.52 -3.36
C LYS A 187 7.61 21.97 -4.10
N THR A 188 7.47 22.94 -5.00
CA THR A 188 8.58 23.52 -5.77
C THR A 188 8.52 25.05 -5.78
N PRO A 189 9.66 25.74 -5.97
CA PRO A 189 9.69 27.20 -6.15
C PRO A 189 8.77 27.69 -7.27
N THR A 190 8.70 26.95 -8.38
CA THR A 190 7.82 27.25 -9.52
C THR A 190 6.34 27.23 -9.11
N GLU A 191 5.92 26.21 -8.36
CA GLU A 191 4.54 26.12 -7.84
C GLU A 191 4.22 27.28 -6.88
N ALA A 192 5.18 27.69 -6.05
CA ALA A 192 5.01 28.83 -5.14
C ALA A 192 4.78 30.14 -5.93
N CYS A 193 5.58 30.40 -6.97
CA CYS A 193 5.41 31.57 -7.84
C CYS A 193 4.07 31.53 -8.61
N LEU A 194 3.65 30.36 -9.10
CA LEU A 194 2.38 30.19 -9.79
C LEU A 194 1.18 30.43 -8.86
N ALA A 195 1.24 29.93 -7.63
CA ALA A 195 0.21 30.19 -6.62
C ALA A 195 0.14 31.67 -6.27
N ALA A 196 1.29 32.34 -6.14
CA ALA A 196 1.35 33.77 -5.92
C ALA A 196 0.71 34.56 -7.08
N ALA A 197 1.10 34.28 -8.32
CA ALA A 197 0.59 34.97 -9.51
C ALA A 197 -0.95 34.91 -9.64
N ARG A 198 -1.58 33.82 -9.21
CA ARG A 198 -3.04 33.64 -9.24
C ARG A 198 -3.78 34.44 -8.16
N THR A 199 -3.08 34.87 -7.12
CA THR A 199 -3.67 35.51 -5.94
C THR A 199 -3.57 37.04 -6.00
N LEU A 200 -2.68 37.58 -6.84
CA LEU A 200 -2.48 39.02 -6.95
C LEU A 200 -3.72 39.70 -7.53
N ASN A 201 -4.13 40.78 -6.88
CA ASN A 201 -5.29 41.57 -7.27
C ASN A 201 -4.94 42.51 -8.45
N PRO A 202 -5.64 42.44 -9.60
CA PRO A 202 -5.26 43.19 -10.79
C PRO A 202 -5.52 44.70 -10.71
N TYR A 203 -6.35 45.17 -9.77
CA TYR A 203 -6.56 46.61 -9.56
C TYR A 203 -5.31 47.30 -8.98
N ASP A 204 -4.61 46.63 -8.07
CA ASP A 204 -3.37 47.12 -7.45
C ASP A 204 -2.12 46.59 -8.17
N ILE A 205 -2.14 45.41 -8.78
CA ILE A 205 -0.98 44.84 -9.50
C ILE A 205 -1.49 44.34 -10.86
N PRO A 206 -1.62 45.22 -11.86
CA PRO A 206 -2.24 44.88 -13.16
C PRO A 206 -1.51 43.76 -13.92
N PHE A 207 -0.21 43.58 -13.65
CA PHE A 207 0.54 42.40 -14.08
C PHE A 207 1.63 42.06 -13.07
N ALA A 208 2.02 40.80 -13.04
CA ALA A 208 3.20 40.37 -12.32
C ALA A 208 3.96 39.29 -13.09
N LEU A 209 5.29 39.35 -13.08
CA LEU A 209 6.18 38.37 -13.70
C LEU A 209 7.15 37.83 -12.66
N PHE A 210 7.26 36.51 -12.58
CA PHE A 210 8.16 35.82 -11.65
C PHE A 210 9.25 35.12 -12.42
N TYR A 211 10.49 35.56 -12.21
CA TYR A 211 11.66 34.99 -12.83
C TYR A 211 12.49 34.23 -11.79
N LEU A 212 12.67 32.92 -11.96
CA LEU A 212 13.62 32.15 -11.15
C LEU A 212 15.01 32.24 -11.76
N ILE A 213 16.01 32.44 -10.90
CA ILE A 213 17.40 32.52 -11.32
C ILE A 213 18.02 31.13 -11.28
N ASP A 214 18.73 30.77 -12.34
CA ASP A 214 19.43 29.50 -12.41
C ASP A 214 20.53 29.39 -11.33
N LYS A 215 20.95 28.16 -11.03
CA LYS A 215 21.97 27.92 -9.97
C LYS A 215 23.32 28.61 -10.25
N GLN A 216 23.58 28.99 -11.50
CA GLN A 216 24.82 29.63 -11.91
C GLN A 216 24.72 31.17 -11.87
N GLY A 217 23.53 31.73 -11.65
CA GLY A 217 23.28 33.17 -11.61
C GLY A 217 23.40 33.86 -12.97
N LYS A 218 23.26 33.11 -14.06
CA LYS A 218 23.49 33.57 -15.44
C LYS A 218 22.19 33.78 -16.21
N GLN A 219 21.12 33.09 -15.86
CA GLN A 219 19.84 33.20 -16.56
C GLN A 219 18.68 33.33 -15.59
N ALA A 220 17.69 34.12 -16.00
CA ALA A 220 16.41 34.31 -15.33
C ALA A 220 15.31 33.70 -16.20
N GLU A 221 14.64 32.66 -15.71
CA GLU A 221 13.56 31.96 -16.41
C GLU A 221 12.19 32.38 -15.88
N LEU A 222 11.28 32.75 -16.78
CA LEU A 222 9.91 33.11 -16.42
C LEU A 222 9.14 31.85 -16.00
N VAL A 223 8.77 31.76 -14.72
CA VAL A 223 8.05 30.61 -14.17
C VAL A 223 6.57 30.85 -13.92
N ALA A 224 6.18 32.11 -13.76
CA ALA A 224 4.79 32.50 -13.61
C ALA A 224 4.57 33.92 -14.14
N SER A 225 3.41 34.15 -14.75
CA SER A 225 2.96 35.48 -15.14
C SER A 225 1.46 35.64 -14.89
N THR A 226 1.04 36.87 -14.62
CA THR A 226 -0.37 37.30 -14.57
C THR A 226 -0.49 38.68 -15.21
N GLY A 227 -1.62 38.99 -15.84
CA GLY A 227 -1.86 40.25 -16.55
C GLY A 227 -1.10 40.44 -17.87
N LEU A 228 -0.01 39.69 -18.10
CA LEU A 228 0.74 39.67 -19.35
C LEU A 228 0.96 38.23 -19.86
N PRO A 229 0.80 37.99 -21.17
CA PRO A 229 1.06 36.69 -21.75
C PRO A 229 2.57 36.40 -21.75
N ALA A 230 2.92 35.18 -21.30
CA ALA A 230 4.28 34.68 -21.38
C ALA A 230 4.77 34.62 -22.83
N GLY A 231 6.02 35.03 -23.08
CA GLY A 231 6.61 35.14 -24.41
C GLY A 231 6.34 36.46 -25.13
N SER A 232 5.63 37.41 -24.51
CA SER A 232 5.51 38.77 -25.04
C SER A 232 6.82 39.56 -24.89
N ALA A 233 6.95 40.70 -25.59
CA ALA A 233 8.13 41.56 -25.49
C ALA A 233 8.42 42.02 -24.05
N ALA A 234 7.36 42.22 -23.25
CA ALA A 234 7.45 42.59 -21.84
C ALA A 234 7.59 41.37 -20.89
N ALA A 235 7.33 40.15 -21.35
CA ALA A 235 7.43 38.93 -20.55
C ALA A 235 8.19 37.82 -21.30
N PRO A 236 9.46 38.03 -21.68
CA PRO A 236 10.27 37.00 -22.33
C PRO A 236 10.41 35.77 -21.42
N THR A 237 10.46 34.58 -22.02
CA THR A 237 10.53 33.30 -21.29
C THR A 237 11.87 33.05 -20.61
N SER A 238 12.94 33.63 -21.14
CA SER A 238 14.28 33.58 -20.55
C SER A 238 14.99 34.91 -20.80
N ILE A 239 15.74 35.37 -19.80
CA ILE A 239 16.58 36.57 -19.84
C ILE A 239 18.00 36.18 -19.46
N ASP A 240 18.96 36.55 -20.31
CA ASP A 240 20.38 36.39 -20.04
C ASP A 240 20.87 37.51 -19.10
N LEU A 241 21.31 37.13 -17.91
CA LEU A 241 21.79 38.04 -16.86
C LEU A 241 23.28 38.39 -17.03
N THR A 242 23.98 37.81 -18.01
CA THR A 242 25.39 38.10 -18.30
C THR A 242 25.61 39.29 -19.23
N LEU A 243 24.52 39.81 -19.80
CA LEU A 243 24.55 41.02 -20.63
C LEU A 243 24.95 42.24 -19.79
N ALA A 244 25.57 43.24 -20.45
CA ALA A 244 26.04 44.45 -19.78
C ALA A 244 24.89 45.19 -19.08
N CYS A 245 25.20 45.91 -18.00
CA CYS A 245 24.23 46.70 -17.23
C CYS A 245 23.37 47.58 -18.15
N GLY A 246 22.04 47.41 -18.09
CA GLY A 246 21.06 48.12 -18.94
C GLY A 246 20.79 47.52 -20.33
N ALA A 247 21.42 46.39 -20.69
CA ALA A 247 21.18 45.71 -21.97
C ALA A 247 20.07 44.63 -21.88
N ASP A 248 19.68 44.23 -20.67
CA ASP A 248 18.56 43.32 -20.45
C ASP A 248 17.22 44.06 -20.37
N VAL A 249 16.15 43.36 -20.76
CA VAL A 249 14.83 43.93 -21.05
C VAL A 249 14.24 44.73 -19.87
N TRP A 250 14.47 44.26 -18.64
CA TRP A 250 13.96 44.88 -17.41
C TRP A 250 15.06 45.51 -16.53
N SER A 251 16.33 45.50 -16.95
CA SER A 251 17.45 46.02 -16.15
C SER A 251 17.69 45.28 -14.82
N PHE A 252 17.49 43.96 -14.79
CA PHE A 252 17.70 43.07 -13.64
C PHE A 252 19.11 43.12 -13.05
N SER A 253 20.10 43.44 -13.88
CA SER A 253 21.51 43.56 -13.47
C SER A 253 21.71 44.54 -12.30
N GLU A 254 20.98 45.66 -12.25
CA GLU A 254 21.06 46.65 -11.18
C GLU A 254 20.45 46.12 -9.87
N VAL A 255 19.30 45.45 -9.96
CA VAL A 255 18.61 44.84 -8.81
C VAL A 255 19.44 43.69 -8.22
N LEU A 256 20.11 42.90 -9.07
CA LEU A 256 20.99 41.82 -8.63
C LEU A 256 22.24 42.35 -7.90
N GLN A 257 22.80 43.46 -8.37
CA GLN A 257 23.99 44.07 -7.79
C GLN A 257 23.70 44.69 -6.42
N HIS A 258 22.58 45.41 -6.29
CA HIS A 258 22.25 46.15 -5.07
C HIS A 258 21.33 45.39 -4.10
N GLN A 259 20.64 44.35 -4.56
CA GLN A 259 19.62 43.62 -3.80
C GLN A 259 18.54 44.56 -3.21
N GLN A 260 18.20 45.61 -3.94
CA GLN A 260 17.20 46.60 -3.55
C GLN A 260 16.11 46.70 -4.63
N PRO A 261 14.86 46.96 -4.24
CA PRO A 261 13.80 47.18 -5.21
C PRO A 261 14.08 48.38 -6.13
N GLN A 262 13.67 48.28 -7.39
CA GLN A 262 13.87 49.32 -8.39
C GLN A 262 12.57 49.67 -9.11
N VAL A 263 12.32 50.96 -9.31
CA VAL A 263 11.15 51.44 -10.08
C VAL A 263 11.57 51.75 -11.51
N VAL A 264 10.83 51.20 -12.46
CA VAL A 264 10.97 51.44 -13.91
C VAL A 264 9.80 52.31 -14.36
N THR A 265 10.07 53.50 -14.87
CA THR A 265 9.04 54.50 -15.24
C THR A 265 8.83 54.64 -16.76
N ASP A 266 9.60 53.93 -17.56
CA ASP A 266 9.63 54.04 -19.02
C ASP A 266 9.09 52.77 -19.72
N VAL A 267 8.16 52.05 -19.07
CA VAL A 267 7.60 50.78 -19.55
C VAL A 267 7.01 50.91 -20.96
N VAL A 268 6.18 51.93 -21.20
CA VAL A 268 5.59 52.18 -22.54
C VAL A 268 6.67 52.44 -23.59
N LYS A 269 7.76 53.13 -23.23
CA LYS A 269 8.86 53.42 -24.15
C LYS A 269 9.64 52.16 -24.52
N ARG A 270 9.77 51.21 -23.59
CA ARG A 270 10.48 49.94 -23.78
C ARG A 270 9.67 48.91 -24.57
N PHE A 271 8.36 48.85 -24.35
CA PHE A 271 7.53 47.72 -24.80
C PHE A 271 6.36 48.10 -25.69
N GLY A 272 6.10 49.39 -25.88
CA GLY A 272 4.88 49.89 -26.50
C GLY A 272 3.72 49.96 -25.51
N SER A 273 2.57 50.44 -25.98
CA SER A 273 1.37 50.58 -25.15
C SER A 273 0.61 49.26 -25.05
N PHE A 274 0.35 48.80 -23.83
CA PHE A 274 -0.53 47.67 -23.55
C PHE A 274 -1.42 48.01 -22.35
N ALA A 275 -2.72 47.75 -22.52
CA ALA A 275 -3.70 47.91 -21.45
C ALA A 275 -3.67 46.64 -20.58
N GLY A 276 -3.59 46.80 -19.26
CA GLY A 276 -3.73 45.70 -18.31
C GLY A 276 -5.13 45.72 -17.73
N GLU A 277 -5.91 44.66 -17.91
CA GLU A 277 -7.20 44.51 -17.23
C GLU A 277 -6.99 44.67 -15.70
N PRO A 278 -7.84 45.45 -15.00
CA PRO A 278 -9.14 45.97 -15.41
C PRO A 278 -9.10 47.39 -16.02
N TRP A 279 -7.93 47.98 -16.19
CA TRP A 279 -7.77 49.37 -16.62
C TRP A 279 -7.53 49.48 -18.13
N SER A 280 -8.26 50.38 -18.79
CA SER A 280 -8.10 50.63 -20.22
C SER A 280 -6.87 51.49 -20.54
N GLU A 281 -6.33 52.19 -19.54
CA GLU A 281 -5.13 53.01 -19.67
C GLU A 281 -3.87 52.16 -19.85
N SER A 282 -2.90 52.70 -20.59
CA SER A 282 -1.60 52.07 -20.76
C SER A 282 -0.80 52.07 -19.44
N LEU A 283 -0.02 51.03 -19.22
CA LEU A 283 0.81 50.89 -18.02
C LEU A 283 2.16 51.60 -18.21
N HIS A 284 2.42 52.60 -17.38
CA HIS A 284 3.59 53.47 -17.52
C HIS A 284 4.79 53.02 -16.67
N SER A 285 4.55 52.34 -15.56
CA SER A 285 5.59 52.01 -14.59
C SER A 285 5.42 50.61 -13.98
N ALA A 286 6.54 50.05 -13.54
CA ALA A 286 6.61 48.79 -12.81
C ALA A 286 7.67 48.88 -11.70
N MET A 287 7.60 47.98 -10.72
CA MET A 287 8.59 47.84 -9.65
C MET A 287 9.17 46.42 -9.70
N ILE A 288 10.50 46.34 -9.71
CA ILE A 288 11.24 45.09 -9.68
C ILE A 288 11.66 44.84 -8.25
N LEU A 289 11.30 43.69 -7.70
CA LEU A 289 11.53 43.29 -6.32
C LEU A 289 12.42 42.04 -6.28
N PRO A 290 13.58 42.09 -5.61
CA PRO A 290 14.40 40.91 -5.38
C PRO A 290 13.76 40.02 -4.30
N ILE A 291 13.64 38.74 -4.59
CA ILE A 291 13.24 37.71 -3.63
C ILE A 291 14.50 36.91 -3.28
N LEU A 292 14.88 36.98 -2.01
CA LEU A 292 16.15 36.45 -1.55
C LEU A 292 16.03 34.99 -1.13
N SER A 293 17.16 34.29 -1.20
CA SER A 293 17.34 32.99 -0.58
C SER A 293 17.09 33.04 0.94
N ALA A 294 16.80 31.89 1.56
CA ALA A 294 16.63 31.79 3.01
C ALA A 294 17.83 32.30 3.83
N ASN A 295 19.05 32.31 3.25
CA ASN A 295 20.26 32.85 3.88
C ASN A 295 20.50 34.34 3.58
N LYS A 296 19.61 35.00 2.84
CA LYS A 296 19.64 36.41 2.42
C LYS A 296 20.92 36.85 1.72
N LYS A 297 21.57 35.94 0.99
CA LYS A 297 22.83 36.22 0.28
C LYS A 297 22.67 36.33 -1.23
N ILE A 298 21.70 35.61 -1.78
CA ILE A 298 21.55 35.44 -3.23
C ILE A 298 20.10 35.77 -3.58
N VAL A 299 19.89 36.46 -4.69
CA VAL A 299 18.55 36.63 -5.27
C VAL A 299 18.21 35.31 -5.96
N GLU A 300 17.12 34.67 -5.54
CA GLU A 300 16.65 33.41 -6.13
C GLU A 300 15.50 33.63 -7.12
N CYS A 301 14.72 34.70 -6.89
CA CYS A 301 13.64 35.09 -7.77
C CYS A 301 13.59 36.60 -7.92
N LEU A 302 13.16 37.06 -9.10
CA LEU A 302 12.87 38.46 -9.38
C LEU A 302 11.37 38.57 -9.67
N LEU A 303 10.69 39.45 -8.94
CA LEU A 303 9.29 39.79 -9.16
C LEU A 303 9.23 41.14 -9.88
N VAL A 304 8.66 41.18 -11.08
CA VAL A 304 8.29 42.43 -11.77
C VAL A 304 6.80 42.67 -11.52
N ALA A 305 6.46 43.69 -10.74
CA ALA A 305 5.08 44.06 -10.43
C ALA A 305 4.69 45.35 -11.16
N GLY A 306 3.62 45.30 -11.97
CA GLY A 306 3.05 46.46 -12.62
C GLY A 306 2.44 47.42 -11.60
N ILE A 307 2.63 48.73 -11.82
CA ILE A 307 2.02 49.78 -10.99
C ILE A 307 0.73 50.22 -11.66
N SER A 308 -0.36 50.28 -10.87
CA SER A 308 -1.66 50.72 -11.35
C SER A 308 -1.60 52.14 -11.93
N PRO A 309 -2.17 52.37 -13.12
CA PRO A 309 -2.15 53.70 -13.76
C PRO A 309 -3.10 54.69 -13.08
N ARG A 310 -3.96 54.21 -12.16
CA ARG A 310 -4.97 55.00 -11.45
C ARG A 310 -4.62 55.29 -9.98
N LEU A 311 -3.46 54.84 -9.53
CA LEU A 311 -2.97 55.04 -8.16
C LEU A 311 -1.58 55.68 -8.21
N ASP A 312 -1.30 56.58 -7.27
CA ASP A 312 0.04 57.11 -7.07
C ASP A 312 0.91 56.10 -6.32
N LEU A 313 2.20 55.99 -6.68
CA LEU A 313 3.16 55.11 -6.01
C LEU A 313 3.69 55.76 -4.73
N ASP A 314 2.81 55.88 -3.74
CA ASP A 314 3.11 56.39 -2.41
C ASP A 314 3.86 55.36 -1.54
N GLY A 315 4.18 55.77 -0.30
CA GLY A 315 4.88 54.89 0.65
C GLY A 315 4.09 53.62 1.00
N GLU A 316 2.77 53.73 1.17
CA GLU A 316 1.91 52.60 1.53
C GLU A 316 1.85 51.56 0.40
N TYR A 317 1.79 52.02 -0.84
CA TYR A 317 1.76 51.15 -2.01
C TYR A 317 3.12 50.48 -2.26
N ARG A 318 4.24 51.18 -2.03
CA ARG A 318 5.58 50.54 -2.05
C ARG A 318 5.70 49.44 -1.01
N THR A 319 5.27 49.72 0.22
CA THR A 319 5.27 48.73 1.31
C THR A 319 4.38 47.52 0.97
N LEU A 320 3.24 47.72 0.30
CA LEU A 320 2.42 46.59 -0.18
C LEU A 320 3.22 45.66 -1.11
N LEU A 321 3.90 46.22 -2.11
CA LEU A 321 4.65 45.43 -3.09
C LEU A 321 5.81 44.67 -2.43
N GLU A 322 6.49 45.29 -1.46
CA GLU A 322 7.52 44.65 -0.65
C GLU A 322 6.96 43.51 0.21
N LEU A 323 5.78 43.70 0.83
CA LEU A 323 5.11 42.63 1.59
C LEU A 323 4.69 41.45 0.69
N VAL A 324 4.27 41.73 -0.54
CA VAL A 324 3.99 40.69 -1.54
C VAL A 324 5.27 39.90 -1.84
N ALA A 325 6.39 40.57 -2.14
CA ALA A 325 7.66 39.91 -2.39
C ALA A 325 8.11 39.05 -1.19
N GLN A 326 7.99 39.57 0.04
CA GLN A 326 8.32 38.83 1.26
C GLN A 326 7.43 37.59 1.47
N GLN A 327 6.15 37.66 1.11
CA GLN A 327 5.27 36.50 1.23
C GLN A 327 5.59 35.40 0.20
N VAL A 328 6.02 35.80 -1.00
CA VAL A 328 6.52 34.88 -2.02
C VAL A 328 7.86 34.29 -1.61
N GLU A 329 8.77 35.09 -1.02
CA GLU A 329 10.03 34.62 -0.42
C GLU A 329 9.79 33.48 0.56
N ASN A 330 8.87 33.67 1.51
CA ASN A 330 8.53 32.65 2.50
C ASN A 330 7.98 31.37 1.85
N SER A 331 7.17 31.52 0.80
CA SER A 331 6.58 30.38 0.08
C SER A 331 7.63 29.57 -0.69
N ILE A 332 8.58 30.25 -1.35
CA ILE A 332 9.71 29.61 -2.04
C ILE A 332 10.62 28.89 -1.04
N ALA A 333 10.97 29.54 0.07
CA ALA A 333 11.82 28.96 1.11
C ALA A 333 11.20 27.67 1.70
N ASN A 334 9.89 27.67 1.97
CA ASN A 334 9.17 26.48 2.44
C ASN A 334 9.18 25.35 1.41
N ALA A 335 8.92 25.65 0.13
CA ALA A 335 8.94 24.66 -0.95
C ALA A 335 10.33 24.03 -1.12
N GLN A 336 11.40 24.83 -1.06
CA GLN A 336 12.78 24.32 -1.13
C GLN A 336 13.15 23.45 0.08
N ALA A 337 12.73 23.84 1.28
CA ALA A 337 12.96 23.05 2.49
C ALA A 337 12.32 21.66 2.35
N TYR A 338 11.07 21.62 1.88
CA TYR A 338 10.35 20.37 1.61
C TYR A 338 11.06 19.51 0.56
N GLU A 339 11.48 20.09 -0.57
CA GLU A 339 12.19 19.36 -1.62
C GLU A 339 13.53 18.77 -1.12
N LYS A 340 14.27 19.53 -0.31
CA LYS A 340 15.54 19.09 0.28
C LYS A 340 15.35 17.96 1.29
N GLU A 341 14.31 18.03 2.11
CA GLU A 341 13.96 16.99 3.07
C GLU A 341 13.57 15.69 2.36
N LEU A 342 12.74 15.78 1.31
CA LEU A 342 12.36 14.63 0.49
C LEU A 342 13.59 13.96 -0.16
N LYS A 343 14.51 14.74 -0.74
CA LYS A 343 15.76 14.20 -1.32
C LYS A 343 16.63 13.52 -0.26
N ARG A 344 16.71 14.08 0.95
CA ARG A 344 17.48 13.49 2.05
C ARG A 344 16.86 12.17 2.51
N ALA A 345 15.54 12.10 2.62
CA ALA A 345 14.82 10.88 2.98
C ALA A 345 15.02 9.77 1.94
N LEU A 346 14.92 10.11 0.65
CA LEU A 346 15.17 9.16 -0.44
C LEU A 346 16.61 8.64 -0.43
N ALA A 347 17.61 9.52 -0.25
CA ALA A 347 19.01 9.12 -0.18
C ALA A 347 19.31 8.21 1.04
N LEU A 348 18.67 8.48 2.18
CA LEU A 348 18.79 7.63 3.37
C LEU A 348 18.19 6.24 3.12
N ALA A 349 17.02 6.17 2.48
CA ALA A 349 16.36 4.92 2.12
C ALA A 349 17.18 4.11 1.09
N GLU A 350 17.82 4.78 0.13
CA GLU A 350 18.72 4.15 -0.84
C GLU A 350 19.96 3.56 -0.14
N LEU A 351 20.57 4.30 0.79
CA LEU A 351 21.69 3.82 1.60
C LEU A 351 21.30 2.61 2.45
N ASP A 352 20.12 2.63 3.09
CA ASP A 352 19.65 1.52 3.91
C ASP A 352 19.38 0.25 3.07
N ARG A 353 18.77 0.44 1.89
CA ARG A 353 18.59 -0.64 0.90
C ARG A 353 19.94 -1.19 0.43
N ALA A 354 20.91 -0.34 0.14
CA ALA A 354 22.25 -0.74 -0.26
C ALA A 354 23.00 -1.49 0.86
N LYS A 355 22.90 -1.02 2.11
CA LYS A 355 23.46 -1.71 3.31
C LYS A 355 22.90 -3.13 3.40
N THR A 356 21.58 -3.28 3.29
CA THR A 356 20.93 -4.59 3.35
C THR A 356 21.38 -5.52 2.21
N ALA A 357 21.40 -5.01 0.97
CA ALA A 357 21.81 -5.78 -0.20
C ALA A 357 23.26 -6.26 -0.06
N PHE A 358 24.14 -5.40 0.44
CA PHE A 358 25.54 -5.73 0.71
C PHE A 358 25.67 -6.92 1.68
N PHE A 359 25.00 -6.90 2.83
CA PHE A 359 25.07 -8.01 3.80
C PHE A 359 24.46 -9.31 3.26
N THR A 360 23.41 -9.22 2.44
CA THR A 360 22.80 -10.39 1.78
C THR A 360 23.75 -11.03 0.77
N ASN A 361 24.42 -10.21 -0.06
CA ASN A 361 25.35 -10.67 -1.09
C ASN A 361 26.64 -11.24 -0.51
N VAL A 362 27.26 -10.55 0.46
CA VAL A 362 28.49 -11.00 1.14
C VAL A 362 28.30 -12.37 1.78
N SER A 363 27.11 -12.61 2.32
CA SER A 363 26.74 -13.88 2.94
C SER A 363 26.62 -15.03 1.95
N HIS A 364 26.10 -14.74 0.76
CA HIS A 364 26.08 -15.67 -0.35
C HIS A 364 27.50 -16.05 -0.76
N GLU A 365 28.38 -15.05 -0.91
CA GLU A 365 29.77 -15.27 -1.33
C GLU A 365 30.60 -16.06 -0.30
N PHE A 366 30.29 -15.98 0.99
CA PHE A 366 30.98 -16.80 2.00
C PHE A 366 30.40 -18.22 2.15
N ARG A 367 29.09 -18.41 1.96
CA ARG A 367 28.44 -19.73 2.14
C ARG A 367 28.79 -20.74 1.04
N THR A 368 28.91 -20.29 -0.20
CA THR A 368 29.26 -21.16 -1.34
C THR A 368 30.62 -21.85 -1.19
N PRO A 369 31.75 -21.14 -0.96
CA PRO A 369 33.05 -21.78 -0.76
C PRO A 369 33.06 -22.66 0.49
N LEU A 370 32.31 -22.32 1.54
CA LEU A 370 32.21 -23.14 2.74
C LEU A 370 31.49 -24.47 2.49
N THR A 371 30.42 -24.45 1.71
CA THR A 371 29.71 -25.66 1.27
C THR A 371 30.65 -26.59 0.49
N LEU A 372 31.49 -26.01 -0.38
CA LEU A 372 32.45 -26.72 -1.20
C LEU A 372 33.67 -27.25 -0.43
N ILE A 373 33.95 -26.70 0.76
CA ILE A 373 34.99 -27.22 1.67
C ILE A 373 34.42 -28.32 2.57
N LEU A 374 33.24 -28.11 3.16
CA LEU A 374 32.66 -29.01 4.17
C LEU A 374 32.23 -30.35 3.60
N ASN A 375 31.50 -30.35 2.48
CA ASN A 375 30.87 -31.55 1.96
C ASN A 375 31.86 -32.59 1.40
N PRO A 376 32.87 -32.23 0.59
CA PRO A 376 33.88 -33.20 0.13
C PRO A 376 34.68 -33.76 1.31
N LEU A 377 34.92 -32.93 2.31
CA LEU A 377 35.75 -33.28 3.44
C LEU A 377 35.02 -34.22 4.41
N GLU A 378 33.72 -34.02 4.63
CA GLU A 378 32.84 -35.00 5.28
C GLU A 378 32.84 -36.36 4.57
N GLN A 379 32.76 -36.35 3.23
CA GLN A 379 32.77 -37.60 2.44
C GLN A 379 34.10 -38.35 2.58
N VAL A 380 35.23 -37.64 2.53
CA VAL A 380 36.57 -38.23 2.68
C VAL A 380 36.78 -38.78 4.11
N ILE A 381 36.23 -38.12 5.13
CA ILE A 381 36.30 -38.58 6.53
C ILE A 381 35.35 -39.76 6.79
N ALA A 382 34.17 -39.78 6.16
CA ALA A 382 33.14 -40.81 6.33
C ALA A 382 33.40 -42.10 5.54
N GLN A 383 34.24 -42.06 4.49
CA GLN A 383 34.69 -43.25 3.76
C GLN A 383 35.55 -44.14 4.66
N THR A 384 34.88 -45.03 5.38
CA THR A 384 35.52 -46.11 6.11
C THR A 384 35.79 -47.23 5.11
N HIS A 385 37.03 -47.36 4.64
CA HIS A 385 37.77 -48.62 4.37
C HIS A 385 38.98 -48.34 3.43
N ALA A 386 40.19 -48.43 4.00
CA ALA A 386 41.48 -48.70 3.37
C ALA A 386 42.33 -47.60 2.67
N SER A 387 41.92 -46.33 2.54
CA SER A 387 42.70 -45.34 1.75
C SER A 387 43.47 -44.22 2.50
N LEU A 388 43.13 -43.88 3.75
CA LEU A 388 43.71 -42.69 4.43
C LEU A 388 44.57 -43.09 5.62
N GLN A 389 45.78 -42.52 5.72
CA GLN A 389 46.63 -42.67 6.91
C GLN A 389 46.04 -41.91 8.12
N PRO A 390 46.28 -42.36 9.36
CA PRO A 390 45.74 -41.72 10.57
C PRO A 390 46.02 -40.22 10.65
N GLU A 391 47.24 -39.80 10.31
CA GLU A 391 47.67 -38.39 10.30
C GLU A 391 46.90 -37.55 9.27
N GLN A 392 46.56 -38.11 8.11
CA GLN A 392 45.79 -37.41 7.07
C GLN A 392 44.33 -37.21 7.49
N ARG A 393 43.75 -38.20 8.20
CA ARG A 393 42.40 -38.09 8.75
C ARG A 393 42.31 -37.01 9.83
N GLU A 394 43.34 -36.90 10.67
CA GLU A 394 43.45 -35.85 11.68
C GLU A 394 43.58 -34.46 11.05
N GLN A 395 44.42 -34.29 10.04
CA GLN A 395 44.54 -33.03 9.30
C GLN A 395 43.25 -32.62 8.59
N LEU A 396 42.54 -33.57 7.97
CA LEU A 396 41.26 -33.29 7.35
C LEU A 396 40.21 -32.93 8.41
N ALA A 397 40.16 -33.61 9.56
CA ALA A 397 39.26 -33.23 10.64
C ALA A 397 39.52 -31.80 11.16
N ILE A 398 40.77 -31.33 11.17
CA ILE A 398 41.11 -29.94 11.50
C ILE A 398 40.56 -28.96 10.46
N VAL A 399 40.65 -29.26 9.16
CA VAL A 399 40.08 -28.43 8.10
C VAL A 399 38.55 -28.37 8.20
N GLN A 400 37.90 -29.49 8.54
CA GLN A 400 36.45 -29.56 8.76
C GLN A 400 36.03 -28.59 9.85
N ARG A 401 36.74 -28.67 10.98
CA ARG A 401 36.48 -27.85 12.16
C ARG A 401 36.58 -26.36 11.84
N ASN A 402 37.63 -25.95 11.13
CA ASN A 402 37.82 -24.56 10.73
C ASN A 402 36.72 -24.08 9.75
N ALA A 403 36.29 -24.93 8.82
CA ALA A 403 35.21 -24.61 7.89
C ALA A 403 33.84 -24.51 8.61
N MET A 404 33.52 -25.45 9.51
CA MET A 404 32.27 -25.41 10.28
C MET A 404 32.21 -24.15 11.16
N ARG A 405 33.37 -23.76 11.71
CA ARG A 405 33.50 -22.54 12.51
C ARG A 405 33.30 -21.27 11.68
N LEU A 406 33.86 -21.19 10.48
CA LEU A 406 33.63 -20.04 9.59
C LEU A 406 32.15 -19.96 9.19
N HIS A 407 31.52 -21.10 8.93
CA HIS A 407 30.08 -21.17 8.64
C HIS A 407 29.22 -20.63 9.79
N LYS A 408 29.50 -21.04 11.04
CA LYS A 408 28.82 -20.49 12.23
C LYS A 408 29.00 -18.98 12.34
N LEU A 409 30.20 -18.47 12.07
CA LEU A 409 30.52 -17.04 12.20
C LEU A 409 29.78 -16.19 11.15
N VAL A 410 29.72 -16.66 9.91
CA VAL A 410 28.94 -16.05 8.83
C VAL A 410 27.44 -16.03 9.17
N ASN A 411 26.90 -17.14 9.67
CA ASN A 411 25.48 -17.22 10.06
C ASN A 411 25.13 -16.33 11.26
N THR A 412 26.02 -16.23 12.25
CA THR A 412 25.80 -15.36 13.41
C THR A 412 25.81 -13.87 13.01
N LEU A 413 26.69 -13.48 12.08
CA LEU A 413 26.75 -12.12 11.55
C LEU A 413 25.49 -11.77 10.74
N LEU A 414 24.93 -12.75 10.05
CA LEU A 414 23.68 -12.64 9.31
C LEU A 414 22.44 -12.49 10.19
N ASP A 415 22.29 -13.35 11.19
CA ASP A 415 21.22 -13.25 12.18
C ASP A 415 21.22 -11.85 12.79
N PHE A 416 22.42 -11.34 13.12
CA PHE A 416 22.60 -9.98 13.62
C PHE A 416 22.16 -8.90 12.63
N SER A 417 22.55 -9.00 11.34
CA SER A 417 22.14 -8.03 10.32
C SER A 417 20.63 -8.03 10.07
N ARG A 418 19.92 -9.14 10.33
CA ARG A 418 18.46 -9.20 10.19
C ARG A 418 17.75 -8.59 11.40
N ILE A 419 18.31 -8.74 12.60
CA ILE A 419 17.81 -8.10 13.82
C ILE A 419 17.88 -6.57 13.71
N GLU A 420 19.03 -6.01 13.29
CA GLU A 420 19.16 -4.54 13.12
C GLU A 420 18.19 -3.93 12.09
N ALA A 421 17.72 -4.75 11.15
CA ALA A 421 16.81 -4.29 10.11
C ALA A 421 15.32 -4.44 10.49
N ASP A 422 15.01 -4.80 11.75
CA ASP A 422 13.67 -5.17 12.24
C ASP A 422 13.00 -6.28 11.39
N ARG A 423 13.80 -7.15 10.77
CA ARG A 423 13.31 -8.21 9.87
C ARG A 423 13.15 -9.55 10.53
N ILE A 424 13.56 -9.71 11.79
CA ILE A 424 13.25 -10.93 12.55
C ILE A 424 11.90 -10.72 13.22
N GLN A 425 10.87 -11.43 12.75
CA GLN A 425 9.61 -11.54 13.46
C GLN A 425 9.65 -12.77 14.35
N ALA A 426 9.68 -12.57 15.66
CA ALA A 426 9.56 -13.67 16.61
C ALA A 426 8.15 -14.27 16.54
N VAL A 427 8.05 -15.59 16.67
CA VAL A 427 6.77 -16.29 16.76
C VAL A 427 6.65 -16.87 18.16
N TYR A 428 5.83 -16.24 18.99
CA TYR A 428 5.68 -16.63 20.38
C TYR A 428 4.64 -17.73 20.53
N GLU A 429 5.05 -18.88 21.05
CA GLU A 429 4.18 -20.01 21.32
C GLU A 429 4.21 -20.44 22.79
N PRO A 430 3.08 -20.94 23.34
CA PRO A 430 3.01 -21.34 24.73
C PRO A 430 3.88 -22.59 24.97
N THR A 431 4.92 -22.43 25.78
CA THR A 431 5.94 -23.46 26.01
C THR A 431 6.09 -23.77 27.50
N ASP A 432 6.22 -25.06 27.82
CA ASP A 432 6.72 -25.49 29.13
C ASP A 432 8.22 -25.18 29.20
N LEU A 433 8.52 -23.98 29.66
CA LEU A 433 9.87 -23.42 29.59
C LEU A 433 10.83 -24.16 30.52
N ALA A 434 10.35 -24.67 31.66
CA ALA A 434 11.16 -25.44 32.60
C ALA A 434 11.57 -26.78 32.00
N GLN A 435 10.62 -27.54 31.45
CA GLN A 435 10.92 -28.80 30.78
C GLN A 435 11.87 -28.58 29.59
N PHE A 436 11.56 -27.61 28.72
CA PHE A 436 12.36 -27.37 27.52
C PHE A 436 13.80 -26.93 27.86
N THR A 437 13.99 -26.06 28.86
CA THR A 437 15.32 -25.64 29.31
C THR A 437 16.12 -26.79 29.92
N ALA A 438 15.46 -27.68 30.68
CA ALA A 438 16.09 -28.87 31.23
C ALA A 438 16.54 -29.86 30.14
N GLU A 439 15.73 -30.04 29.10
CA GLU A 439 16.06 -30.84 27.92
C GLU A 439 17.30 -30.28 27.20
N LEU A 440 17.34 -28.97 26.94
CA LEU A 440 18.49 -28.32 26.32
C LEU A 440 19.78 -28.44 27.16
N ALA A 441 19.68 -28.26 28.48
CA ALA A 441 20.83 -28.42 29.37
C ALA A 441 21.33 -29.88 29.41
N SER A 442 20.42 -30.85 29.29
CA SER A 442 20.77 -32.28 29.30
C SER A 442 21.68 -32.70 28.15
N VAL A 443 21.62 -31.99 27.01
CA VAL A 443 22.50 -32.21 25.86
C VAL A 443 23.98 -32.06 26.25
N PHE A 444 24.32 -31.12 27.14
CA PHE A 444 25.70 -30.90 27.57
C PHE A 444 26.18 -31.83 28.69
N ARG A 445 25.29 -32.62 29.29
CA ARG A 445 25.60 -33.46 30.47
C ARG A 445 26.81 -34.37 30.23
N SER A 446 26.80 -35.11 29.12
CA SER A 446 27.89 -36.03 28.77
C SER A 446 29.23 -35.31 28.61
N ALA A 447 29.25 -34.14 27.95
CA ALA A 447 30.47 -33.39 27.72
C ALA A 447 31.02 -32.78 29.04
N ILE A 448 30.16 -32.19 29.87
CA ILE A 448 30.53 -31.57 31.14
C ILE A 448 31.06 -32.62 32.13
N GLU A 449 30.37 -33.76 32.25
CA GLU A 449 30.79 -34.84 33.16
C GLU A 449 32.08 -35.52 32.70
N THR A 450 32.28 -35.68 31.37
CA THR A 450 33.56 -36.17 30.81
C THR A 450 34.71 -35.20 31.10
N ALA A 451 34.43 -33.91 31.23
CA ALA A 451 35.40 -32.89 31.64
C ALA A 451 35.70 -32.88 33.15
N SER A 452 35.18 -33.84 33.92
CA SER A 452 35.23 -33.86 35.39
C SER A 452 34.59 -32.64 36.07
N LEU A 453 33.58 -32.06 35.44
CA LEU A 453 32.73 -31.00 36.01
C LEU A 453 31.37 -31.57 36.42
N GLN A 454 30.73 -30.96 37.41
CA GLN A 454 29.37 -31.31 37.80
C GLN A 454 28.36 -30.40 37.08
N LEU A 455 27.35 -30.98 36.41
CA LEU A 455 26.20 -30.26 35.87
C LEU A 455 25.00 -30.38 36.83
N ILE A 456 24.59 -29.26 37.41
CA ILE A 456 23.38 -29.15 38.25
C ILE A 456 22.27 -28.53 37.40
N VAL A 457 21.11 -29.19 37.32
CA VAL A 457 19.93 -28.68 36.61
C VAL A 457 18.78 -28.59 37.60
N ASP A 458 18.32 -27.36 37.86
CA ASP A 458 17.28 -27.03 38.83
C ASP A 458 16.17 -26.20 38.15
N CYS A 459 15.31 -26.89 37.40
CA CYS A 459 14.20 -26.29 36.65
C CYS A 459 12.87 -26.88 37.13
N PRO A 460 12.34 -26.46 38.30
CA PRO A 460 11.03 -26.91 38.75
C PRO A 460 9.91 -26.50 37.77
N PRO A 461 8.81 -27.27 37.68
CA PRO A 461 7.65 -26.89 36.87
C PRO A 461 7.12 -25.50 37.24
N LEU A 462 6.83 -24.68 36.22
CA LEU A 462 6.28 -23.32 36.40
C LEU A 462 4.76 -23.36 36.56
N SER A 463 4.14 -22.29 37.07
CA SER A 463 2.68 -22.24 37.27
C SER A 463 1.90 -22.23 35.96
N ASP A 464 2.46 -21.62 34.91
CA ASP A 464 1.82 -21.38 33.62
C ASP A 464 2.81 -21.57 32.46
N LEU A 465 2.28 -21.81 31.27
CA LEU A 465 3.07 -21.83 30.03
C LEU A 465 3.57 -20.42 29.72
N VAL A 466 4.85 -20.32 29.31
CA VAL A 466 5.48 -19.05 28.95
C VAL A 466 5.49 -18.94 27.43
N TYR A 467 5.10 -17.78 26.92
CA TYR A 467 5.11 -17.50 25.49
C TYR A 467 6.51 -17.10 25.07
N VAL A 468 7.19 -17.99 24.36
CA VAL A 468 8.54 -17.75 23.84
C VAL A 468 8.62 -18.22 22.40
N ASP A 469 9.55 -17.65 21.65
CA ASP A 469 10.03 -18.26 20.42
C ASP A 469 11.03 -19.36 20.80
N ARG A 470 10.70 -20.62 20.49
CA ARG A 470 11.50 -21.78 20.93
C ARG A 470 12.90 -21.79 20.34
N GLU A 471 13.09 -21.36 19.10
CA GLU A 471 14.41 -21.34 18.46
C GLU A 471 15.30 -20.26 19.08
N MET A 472 14.75 -19.08 19.34
CA MET A 472 15.48 -18.00 20.01
C MET A 472 15.84 -18.40 21.45
N TRP A 473 14.91 -19.04 22.18
CA TRP A 473 15.16 -19.54 23.53
C TRP A 473 16.25 -20.61 23.55
N GLU A 474 16.23 -21.54 22.58
CA GLU A 474 17.30 -22.52 22.39
C GLU A 474 18.66 -21.82 22.21
N LYS A 475 18.76 -20.84 21.31
CA LYS A 475 20.00 -20.07 21.09
C LYS A 475 20.46 -19.37 22.37
N ILE A 476 19.56 -18.83 23.19
CA ILE A 476 19.90 -18.18 24.46
C ILE A 476 20.55 -19.18 25.43
N VAL A 477 19.87 -20.30 25.68
CA VAL A 477 20.31 -21.32 26.64
C VAL A 477 21.64 -21.96 26.19
N LEU A 478 21.73 -22.38 24.92
CA LEU A 478 22.92 -23.06 24.40
C LEU A 478 24.16 -22.15 24.41
N ASN A 479 24.04 -20.86 24.08
CA ASN A 479 25.17 -19.93 24.10
C ASN A 479 25.69 -19.70 25.52
N LEU A 480 24.80 -19.57 26.50
CA LEU A 480 25.19 -19.33 27.89
C LEU A 480 25.83 -20.57 28.53
N ILE A 481 25.28 -21.78 28.31
CA ILE A 481 25.88 -23.03 28.81
C ILE A 481 27.22 -23.31 28.13
N SER A 482 27.32 -23.09 26.81
CA SER A 482 28.58 -23.24 26.07
C SER A 482 29.66 -22.30 26.61
N ASN A 483 29.32 -21.04 26.92
CA ASN A 483 30.25 -20.11 27.57
C ASN A 483 30.67 -20.59 28.97
N ALA A 484 29.72 -21.01 29.81
CA ALA A 484 30.02 -21.55 31.14
C ALA A 484 30.98 -22.74 31.06
N PHE A 485 30.76 -23.67 30.12
CA PHE A 485 31.62 -24.83 29.90
C PHE A 485 33.03 -24.44 29.42
N LYS A 486 33.11 -23.46 28.53
CA LYS A 486 34.37 -22.98 27.95
C LYS A 486 35.34 -22.39 28.97
N PHE A 487 34.80 -21.68 29.97
CA PHE A 487 35.59 -20.93 30.97
C PHE A 487 35.69 -21.63 32.33
N THR A 488 35.08 -22.81 32.47
CA THR A 488 35.14 -23.63 33.68
C THR A 488 36.01 -24.85 33.47
N PHE A 489 37.04 -24.99 34.28
CA PHE A 489 37.99 -26.10 34.21
C PHE A 489 37.76 -27.14 35.30
N THR A 490 37.37 -26.68 36.50
CA THR A 490 37.11 -27.50 37.68
C THR A 490 35.93 -26.94 38.45
N GLY A 491 35.13 -27.80 39.09
CA GLY A 491 33.96 -27.40 39.86
C GLY A 491 32.66 -27.73 39.15
N GLU A 492 31.73 -26.77 39.10
CA GLU A 492 30.35 -27.03 38.68
C GLU A 492 29.80 -25.94 37.74
N ILE A 493 28.81 -26.35 36.95
CA ILE A 493 27.95 -25.49 36.16
C ILE A 493 26.52 -25.77 36.61
N ALA A 494 25.81 -24.75 37.05
CA ALA A 494 24.44 -24.83 37.51
C ALA A 494 23.50 -24.06 36.56
N VAL A 495 22.49 -24.75 36.05
CA VAL A 495 21.41 -24.17 35.24
C VAL A 495 20.15 -24.23 36.08
N SER A 496 19.53 -23.09 36.34
CA SER A 496 18.28 -23.02 37.10
C SER A 496 17.26 -22.12 36.43
N LEU A 497 15.98 -22.51 36.50
CA LEU A 497 14.86 -21.73 35.97
C LEU A 497 13.76 -21.64 37.00
N HIS A 498 13.47 -20.45 37.51
CA HIS A 498 12.48 -20.23 38.57
C HIS A 498 11.49 -19.14 38.19
N GLN A 499 10.25 -19.29 38.65
CA GLN A 499 9.26 -18.23 38.58
C GLN A 499 9.39 -17.31 39.80
N ILE A 500 9.54 -16.01 39.55
CA ILE A 500 9.64 -14.97 40.57
C ILE A 500 8.56 -13.92 40.27
N GLY A 501 7.43 -14.02 40.97
CA GLY A 501 6.28 -13.14 40.74
C GLY A 501 5.71 -13.30 39.33
N ASP A 502 5.68 -12.21 38.58
CA ASP A 502 5.21 -12.12 37.19
C ASP A 502 6.32 -12.38 36.16
N LYS A 503 7.47 -12.89 36.57
CA LYS A 503 8.62 -13.14 35.69
C LYS A 503 9.16 -14.55 35.85
N VAL A 504 9.82 -15.04 34.80
CA VAL A 504 10.64 -16.26 34.85
C VAL A 504 12.10 -15.86 34.75
N GLU A 505 12.93 -16.44 35.61
CA GLU A 505 14.35 -16.15 35.74
C GLU A 505 15.17 -17.41 35.41
N LEU A 506 15.96 -17.34 34.33
CA LEU A 506 16.99 -18.31 33.98
C LEU A 506 18.33 -17.85 34.55
N LYS A 507 18.95 -18.66 35.41
CA LYS A 507 20.29 -18.45 35.94
C LYS A 507 21.23 -19.55 35.48
N ILE A 508 22.32 -19.14 34.84
CA ILE A 508 23.43 -20.04 34.47
C ILE A 508 24.65 -19.57 35.23
N ARG A 509 25.05 -20.37 36.23
CA ARG A 509 26.17 -20.11 37.13
C ARG A 509 27.30 -21.09 36.84
N ASP A 510 28.51 -20.58 36.82
CA ASP A 510 29.73 -21.36 36.67
C ASP A 510 30.74 -21.02 37.77
N THR A 511 31.63 -21.98 38.08
CA THR A 511 32.77 -21.77 38.99
C THR A 511 34.08 -21.54 38.24
N GLY A 512 33.99 -20.97 37.04
CA GLY A 512 35.11 -20.75 36.13
C GLY A 512 36.00 -19.58 36.50
N THR A 513 36.73 -19.06 35.51
CA THR A 513 37.74 -18.00 35.73
C THR A 513 37.15 -16.65 36.15
N GLY A 514 35.84 -16.44 35.97
CA GLY A 514 35.20 -15.15 36.20
C GLY A 514 35.68 -14.05 35.23
N ILE A 515 35.07 -12.87 35.35
CA ILE A 515 35.28 -11.69 34.51
C ILE A 515 35.80 -10.56 35.41
N THR A 516 36.73 -9.74 34.91
CA THR A 516 37.26 -8.58 35.64
C THR A 516 36.30 -7.39 35.55
N ASP A 517 36.32 -6.52 36.56
CA ASP A 517 35.43 -5.33 36.61
C ASP A 517 35.61 -4.38 35.40
N GLU A 518 36.79 -4.34 34.80
CA GLU A 518 37.09 -3.53 33.61
C GLU A 518 36.43 -4.06 32.33
N GLU A 519 36.21 -5.37 32.27
CA GLU A 519 35.71 -6.07 31.08
C GLU A 519 34.19 -6.29 31.15
N LEU A 520 33.64 -6.38 32.37
CA LEU A 520 32.23 -6.64 32.66
C LEU A 520 31.25 -5.71 31.93
N PRO A 521 31.49 -4.39 31.78
CA PRO A 521 30.59 -3.50 31.03
C PRO A 521 30.57 -3.76 29.52
N LYS A 522 31.62 -4.39 28.98
CA LYS A 522 31.84 -4.51 27.53
C LYS A 522 31.51 -5.90 26.99
N ILE A 523 31.15 -6.87 27.83
CA ILE A 523 30.96 -8.26 27.39
C ILE A 523 29.76 -8.46 26.45
N PHE A 524 28.81 -7.52 26.44
CA PHE A 524 27.69 -7.48 25.52
C PHE A 524 27.97 -6.60 24.28
N GLU A 525 29.13 -5.92 24.22
CA GLU A 525 29.55 -5.19 23.03
C GLU A 525 29.94 -6.15 21.90
N ARG A 526 29.65 -5.75 20.67
CA ARG A 526 29.86 -6.57 19.47
C ARG A 526 31.34 -6.75 19.20
N PHE A 527 31.75 -7.97 18.85
CA PHE A 527 33.14 -8.35 18.54
C PHE A 527 34.11 -8.17 19.72
N HIS A 528 33.59 -7.87 20.91
CA HIS A 528 34.40 -7.68 22.10
C HIS A 528 34.85 -9.04 22.67
N ARG A 529 36.12 -9.15 23.02
CA ARG A 529 36.72 -10.36 23.61
C ARG A 529 37.68 -9.97 24.73
N ILE A 530 37.59 -10.68 25.85
CA ILE A 530 38.51 -10.54 26.98
C ILE A 530 39.88 -11.12 26.59
N ARG A 531 40.93 -10.29 26.55
CA ARG A 531 42.29 -10.71 26.17
C ARG A 531 43.04 -11.28 27.38
N GLY A 532 43.70 -12.43 27.22
CA GLY A 532 44.62 -12.98 28.22
C GLY A 532 44.01 -13.89 29.31
N VAL A 533 42.72 -14.25 29.21
CA VAL A 533 42.07 -15.20 30.13
C VAL A 533 42.35 -16.63 29.71
N LYS A 534 42.73 -17.49 30.67
CA LYS A 534 42.82 -18.95 30.48
C LYS A 534 41.43 -19.47 30.08
N ALA A 535 41.29 -19.94 28.85
CA ALA A 535 40.11 -20.64 28.35
C ALA A 535 40.55 -22.00 27.78
N ARG A 536 39.64 -22.97 27.69
CA ARG A 536 39.95 -24.29 27.10
C ARG A 536 40.53 -24.19 25.66
N ASN A 537 40.37 -23.05 24.97
CA ASN A 537 41.20 -22.55 23.85
C ASN A 537 40.93 -21.04 23.52
N HIS A 538 41.79 -20.38 22.72
CA HIS A 538 41.84 -18.92 22.44
C HIS A 538 40.69 -18.31 21.59
N GLU A 539 39.57 -19.00 21.39
CA GLU A 539 38.77 -18.80 20.18
C GLU A 539 37.25 -18.64 20.41
N GLY A 540 36.67 -17.48 20.07
CA GLY A 540 35.19 -17.30 20.00
C GLY A 540 34.81 -15.91 19.49
N SER A 541 33.87 -15.78 18.54
CA SER A 541 33.63 -14.57 17.71
C SER A 541 33.43 -13.23 18.44
N GLY A 542 33.04 -13.23 19.72
CA GLY A 542 32.65 -12.02 20.47
C GLY A 542 31.23 -11.53 20.11
N ILE A 543 30.43 -12.39 19.47
CA ILE A 543 29.07 -12.05 19.02
C ILE A 543 27.99 -12.76 19.86
N GLY A 544 28.31 -13.90 20.48
CA GLY A 544 27.33 -14.75 21.16
C GLY A 544 26.55 -14.05 22.29
N LEU A 545 27.22 -13.31 23.18
CA LEU A 545 26.56 -12.61 24.27
C LEU A 545 25.75 -11.40 23.79
N ALA A 546 26.23 -10.68 22.77
CA ALA A 546 25.48 -9.59 22.13
C ALA A 546 24.18 -10.12 21.49
N LEU A 547 24.23 -11.28 20.82
CA LEU A 547 23.05 -11.95 20.29
C LEU A 547 22.07 -12.36 21.40
N VAL A 548 22.57 -12.90 22.51
CA VAL A 548 21.71 -13.24 23.67
C VAL A 548 20.97 -12.01 24.18
N ALA A 549 21.65 -10.88 24.32
CA ALA A 549 21.01 -9.63 24.77
C ALA A 549 19.88 -9.18 23.84
N GLU A 550 20.10 -9.22 22.52
CA GLU A 550 19.08 -8.85 21.53
C GLU A 550 17.89 -9.83 21.52
N LEU A 551 18.14 -11.14 21.56
CA LEU A 551 17.07 -12.14 21.59
C LEU A 551 16.22 -12.04 22.87
N VAL A 552 16.85 -11.76 24.01
CA VAL A 552 16.15 -11.51 25.27
C VAL A 552 15.34 -10.21 25.21
N HIS A 553 15.88 -9.17 24.57
CA HIS A 553 15.17 -7.91 24.38
C HIS A 553 13.91 -8.09 23.51
N LEU A 554 13.99 -8.88 22.43
CA LEU A 554 12.83 -9.24 21.61
C LEU A 554 11.74 -9.97 22.41
N HIS A 555 12.10 -10.70 23.46
CA HIS A 555 11.14 -11.33 24.38
C HIS A 555 10.62 -10.37 25.47
N GLY A 556 10.91 -9.07 25.39
CA GLY A 556 10.58 -8.09 26.42
C GLY A 556 11.32 -8.30 27.75
N GLY A 557 12.41 -9.08 27.72
CA GLY A 557 13.19 -9.46 28.89
C GLY A 557 14.44 -8.62 29.11
N THR A 558 15.22 -8.99 30.12
CA THR A 558 16.52 -8.39 30.43
C THR A 558 17.57 -9.46 30.73
N VAL A 559 18.83 -9.21 30.37
CA VAL A 559 19.97 -10.05 30.73
C VAL A 559 20.94 -9.26 31.62
N ASN A 560 21.35 -9.87 32.73
CA ASN A 560 22.31 -9.33 33.68
C ASN A 560 23.45 -10.34 33.91
N VAL A 561 24.59 -9.84 34.36
CA VAL A 561 25.76 -10.64 34.67
C VAL A 561 26.34 -10.23 36.02
N GLU A 562 26.63 -11.21 36.85
CA GLU A 562 27.39 -11.05 38.09
C GLU A 562 28.63 -11.94 37.99
N SER A 563 29.82 -11.37 38.14
CA SER A 563 31.06 -12.15 38.04
C SER A 563 32.09 -11.64 39.00
N VAL A 564 32.89 -12.56 39.55
CA VAL A 564 34.05 -12.21 40.36
C VAL A 564 35.23 -12.99 39.80
N PHE A 565 36.28 -12.27 39.39
CA PHE A 565 37.48 -12.87 38.85
C PHE A 565 38.06 -13.93 39.80
N GLY A 566 38.28 -15.14 39.26
CA GLY A 566 38.75 -16.32 39.98
C GLY A 566 37.69 -17.10 40.78
N LYS A 567 36.43 -16.64 40.83
CA LYS A 567 35.33 -17.33 41.54
C LYS A 567 34.20 -17.83 40.63
N GLY A 568 34.12 -17.33 39.39
CA GLY A 568 33.12 -17.75 38.40
C GLY A 568 32.14 -16.64 38.01
N THR A 569 31.21 -16.97 37.12
CA THR A 569 30.22 -16.02 36.56
C THR A 569 28.80 -16.56 36.74
N THR A 570 27.84 -15.66 36.90
CA THR A 570 26.40 -15.95 36.87
C THR A 570 25.72 -15.03 35.87
N PHE A 571 25.17 -15.60 34.81
CA PHE A 571 24.27 -14.91 33.89
C PHE A 571 22.83 -15.10 34.32
N THR A 572 22.07 -14.02 34.38
CA THR A 572 20.66 -14.01 34.77
C THR A 572 19.82 -13.42 33.63
N VAL A 573 18.94 -14.22 33.05
CA VAL A 573 17.97 -13.80 32.03
C VAL A 573 16.59 -13.78 32.66
N THR A 574 15.87 -12.67 32.54
CA THR A 574 14.49 -12.54 33.07
C THR A 574 13.51 -12.23 31.96
N LEU A 575 12.44 -13.03 31.84
CA LEU A 575 11.33 -12.82 30.92
C LEU A 575 10.01 -12.52 31.68
N PRO A 576 9.16 -11.61 31.20
CA PRO A 576 7.81 -11.44 31.75
C PRO A 576 6.91 -12.64 31.44
N THR A 577 6.02 -12.99 32.36
CA THR A 577 4.96 -13.98 32.14
C THR A 577 3.72 -13.33 31.50
N GLY A 578 2.90 -14.12 30.81
CA GLY A 578 1.69 -13.63 30.14
C GLY A 578 1.92 -13.06 28.73
N LEU A 579 0.93 -12.33 28.20
CA LEU A 579 0.87 -11.91 26.79
C LEU A 579 0.97 -10.40 26.56
N LEU A 580 0.79 -9.59 27.60
CA LEU A 580 0.63 -8.13 27.48
C LEU A 580 1.89 -7.39 26.99
N HIS A 581 3.05 -8.03 27.12
CA HIS A 581 4.33 -7.48 26.68
C HIS A 581 4.67 -7.87 25.22
N LEU A 582 3.86 -8.73 24.59
CA LEU A 582 4.11 -9.28 23.26
C LEU A 582 3.16 -8.66 22.20
N PRO A 583 3.61 -8.51 20.95
CA PRO A 583 2.77 -8.01 19.86
C PRO A 583 1.63 -8.99 19.55
N SER A 584 0.38 -8.49 19.52
CA SER A 584 -0.82 -9.34 19.35
C SER A 584 -0.88 -10.11 18.02
N ASN A 585 -0.13 -9.67 17.00
CA ASN A 585 -0.02 -10.29 15.69
C ASN A 585 1.03 -11.41 15.59
N GLN A 586 1.84 -11.63 16.63
CA GLN A 586 2.95 -12.58 16.65
C GLN A 586 2.75 -13.75 17.63
N ILE A 587 1.56 -13.87 18.22
CA ILE A 587 1.21 -14.93 19.18
C ILE A 587 0.52 -16.08 18.45
N SER A 588 1.12 -17.26 18.46
CA SER A 588 0.53 -18.48 17.90
C SER A 588 -0.25 -19.28 18.95
N ALA A 589 -1.40 -19.83 18.55
CA ALA A 589 -2.31 -20.56 19.44
C ALA A 589 -2.11 -22.09 19.45
N LYS A 590 -1.21 -22.64 18.61
CA LYS A 590 -0.98 -24.09 18.51
C LYS A 590 0.51 -24.41 18.72
N PRO A 591 0.86 -25.39 19.58
CA PRO A 591 2.24 -25.87 19.72
C PRO A 591 2.69 -26.55 18.43
N THR A 592 3.84 -26.14 17.88
CA THR A 592 4.43 -26.80 16.70
C THR A 592 5.29 -27.99 17.16
N LEU A 593 4.85 -29.22 16.89
CA LEU A 593 5.53 -30.46 17.35
C LEU A 593 6.71 -30.93 16.45
N ALA A 594 7.41 -30.03 15.75
CA ALA A 594 8.45 -30.43 14.78
C ALA A 594 9.85 -29.82 15.04
N SER A 595 10.82 -30.72 15.27
CA SER A 595 12.27 -30.65 15.00
C SER A 595 13.16 -29.64 15.75
N THR A 596 13.53 -29.97 17.00
CA THR A 596 14.65 -29.36 17.77
C THR A 596 15.99 -30.09 17.65
N SER A 597 16.14 -31.10 16.78
CA SER A 597 17.31 -32.01 16.85
C SER A 597 18.57 -31.55 16.11
N VAL A 598 18.52 -30.50 15.27
CA VAL A 598 19.66 -30.11 14.40
C VAL A 598 20.52 -28.97 14.99
N GLY A 599 19.92 -27.99 15.67
CA GLY A 599 20.64 -26.85 16.26
C GLY A 599 21.52 -27.24 17.45
N ALA A 600 20.96 -28.01 18.38
CA ALA A 600 21.66 -28.54 19.55
C ALA A 600 22.88 -29.43 19.21
N ALA A 601 22.85 -30.15 18.07
CA ALA A 601 23.95 -31.01 17.64
C ALA A 601 25.25 -30.23 17.37
N LEU A 602 25.18 -29.03 16.78
CA LEU A 602 26.35 -28.20 16.48
C LEU A 602 27.05 -27.66 17.73
N TYR A 603 26.28 -27.27 18.75
CA TYR A 603 26.83 -26.81 20.03
C TYR A 603 27.38 -27.98 20.87
N PHE A 604 26.76 -29.16 20.76
CA PHE A 604 27.25 -30.39 21.38
C PHE A 604 28.56 -30.89 20.78
N GLU A 605 28.66 -30.92 19.45
CA GLU A 605 29.91 -31.28 18.74
C GLU A 605 31.04 -30.32 19.12
N GLU A 606 30.77 -29.01 19.26
CA GLU A 606 31.75 -28.03 19.75
C GLU A 606 32.20 -28.30 21.19
N ALA A 607 31.27 -28.66 22.08
CA ALA A 607 31.60 -29.02 23.46
C ALA A 607 32.42 -30.33 23.55
N GLN A 608 32.10 -31.33 22.73
CA GLN A 608 32.89 -32.56 22.66
C GLN A 608 34.30 -32.33 22.11
N GLN A 609 34.47 -31.39 21.17
CA GLN A 609 35.79 -31.04 20.63
C GLN A 609 36.76 -30.48 21.69
N TRP A 610 36.27 -29.85 22.76
CA TRP A 610 37.13 -29.33 23.84
C TRP A 610 37.65 -30.42 24.80
N LEU A 611 37.17 -31.65 24.67
CA LEU A 611 37.59 -32.80 25.48
C LEU A 611 38.66 -33.63 24.79
N THR A 612 38.69 -33.65 23.46
CA THR A 612 39.50 -34.61 22.67
C THR A 612 40.98 -34.26 22.58
N GLU A 613 41.38 -33.01 22.86
CA GLU A 613 42.79 -32.59 22.81
C GLU A 613 43.61 -33.00 24.06
N GLU A 614 42.97 -33.32 25.20
CA GLU A 614 43.68 -33.73 26.44
C GLU A 614 43.96 -35.24 26.54
N ASN A 615 43.40 -36.09 25.66
CA ASN A 615 43.47 -37.56 25.82
C ASN A 615 44.26 -38.32 24.73
N LEU A 616 45.10 -37.67 23.92
CA LEU A 616 45.90 -38.37 22.89
C LEU A 616 47.16 -39.09 23.41
N TRP A 617 47.42 -39.08 24.72
CA TRP A 617 48.50 -39.85 25.33
C TRP A 617 47.95 -40.66 26.51
N VAL A 618 47.42 -41.87 26.28
CA VAL A 618 47.51 -43.07 27.15
C VAL A 618 46.53 -44.19 26.70
N TRP A 619 47.13 -45.27 26.18
CA TRP A 619 46.71 -46.70 26.21
C TRP A 619 45.51 -47.23 25.37
N GLY A 620 45.86 -48.02 24.34
CA GLY A 620 45.67 -49.48 24.40
C GLY A 620 44.34 -50.11 23.95
N ARG A 621 44.37 -50.77 22.78
CA ARG A 621 43.48 -51.84 22.26
C ARG A 621 42.26 -52.25 23.12
N HIS A 622 41.06 -52.12 22.56
CA HIS A 622 40.11 -53.24 22.45
C HIS A 622 39.02 -53.02 21.38
N LYS A 623 38.83 -54.05 20.54
CA LYS A 623 37.73 -54.19 19.56
C LYS A 623 36.40 -54.39 20.28
N VAL A 624 35.36 -53.69 19.84
CA VAL A 624 33.95 -54.13 19.97
C VAL A 624 33.26 -53.88 18.62
N ALA A 625 32.63 -54.91 18.08
CA ALA A 625 31.94 -54.94 16.79
C ALA A 625 30.45 -54.60 16.96
N ALA A 626 29.86 -53.92 15.98
CA ALA A 626 28.42 -53.67 15.84
C ALA A 626 28.03 -53.75 14.35
N PRO A 627 26.76 -54.06 14.01
CA PRO A 627 26.39 -54.87 12.85
C PRO A 627 26.21 -54.09 11.55
N ASN A 628 26.60 -54.71 10.43
CA ASN A 628 26.31 -54.22 9.08
C ASN A 628 24.80 -54.33 8.74
N PRO A 629 24.17 -53.30 8.16
CA PRO A 629 22.92 -53.46 7.42
C PRO A 629 23.18 -54.10 6.04
N PRO A 630 22.18 -54.77 5.45
CA PRO A 630 22.36 -55.56 4.24
C PRO A 630 22.53 -54.68 2.99
N PRO A 631 23.20 -55.17 1.92
CA PRO A 631 23.38 -54.42 0.69
C PRO A 631 22.07 -54.39 -0.10
N ILE A 632 21.62 -53.20 -0.48
CA ILE A 632 20.50 -53.01 -1.41
C ILE A 632 21.03 -53.23 -2.83
N ASN A 633 20.35 -54.10 -3.56
CA ASN A 633 20.65 -54.52 -4.92
C ASN A 633 20.79 -53.34 -5.89
N SER A 634 21.91 -53.33 -6.60
CA SER A 634 22.14 -52.56 -7.81
C SER A 634 21.40 -53.20 -9.00
N SER A 635 20.44 -52.49 -9.60
CA SER A 635 20.17 -52.50 -11.06
C SER A 635 18.87 -51.77 -11.43
N GLN A 636 19.00 -50.51 -11.85
CA GLN A 636 18.30 -49.89 -13.00
C GLN A 636 18.65 -48.39 -12.98
N PHE A 637 19.50 -47.95 -13.91
CA PHE A 637 19.71 -46.51 -14.13
C PHE A 637 18.38 -45.89 -14.55
N SER A 638 17.91 -44.90 -13.80
CA SER A 638 16.73 -44.11 -14.13
C SER A 638 17.03 -43.26 -15.36
N THR A 639 16.15 -43.25 -16.37
CA THR A 639 16.28 -42.43 -17.57
C THR A 639 15.93 -40.95 -17.34
N ALA A 640 15.67 -40.52 -16.10
CA ALA A 640 15.27 -39.13 -15.82
C ALA A 640 16.42 -38.15 -16.08
N ARG A 641 16.11 -37.05 -16.77
CA ARG A 641 17.02 -35.94 -17.07
C ARG A 641 16.81 -34.81 -16.07
N ILE A 642 17.88 -34.45 -15.37
CA ILE A 642 17.94 -33.32 -14.44
C ILE A 642 18.71 -32.19 -15.12
N LEU A 643 18.11 -31.00 -15.16
CA LEU A 643 18.82 -29.78 -15.55
C LEU A 643 19.35 -29.08 -14.30
N LEU A 644 20.67 -28.98 -14.19
CA LEU A 644 21.37 -28.27 -13.13
C LEU A 644 21.78 -26.88 -13.62
N VAL A 645 21.34 -25.84 -12.91
CA VAL A 645 21.62 -24.43 -13.22
C VAL A 645 22.33 -23.82 -12.02
N ASP A 646 23.62 -23.56 -12.16
CA ASP A 646 24.43 -22.93 -11.11
C ASP A 646 25.58 -22.19 -11.80
N ASP A 647 25.81 -20.92 -11.47
CA ASP A 647 26.84 -20.09 -12.09
C ASP A 647 28.24 -20.47 -11.61
N ASN A 648 28.33 -21.00 -10.39
CA ASN A 648 29.58 -21.47 -9.80
C ASN A 648 30.00 -22.81 -10.41
N THR A 649 31.08 -22.79 -11.19
CA THR A 649 31.62 -23.98 -11.88
C THR A 649 31.94 -25.14 -10.92
N ASP A 650 32.51 -24.86 -9.74
CA ASP A 650 32.89 -25.91 -8.79
C ASP A 650 31.67 -26.57 -8.14
N MET A 651 30.65 -25.77 -7.79
CA MET A 651 29.37 -26.26 -7.26
C MET A 651 28.61 -27.06 -8.32
N ARG A 652 28.54 -26.53 -9.53
CA ARG A 652 27.92 -27.19 -10.68
C ARG A 652 28.57 -28.55 -10.94
N ASP A 653 29.90 -28.61 -10.99
CA ASP A 653 30.64 -29.84 -11.21
C ASP A 653 30.47 -30.84 -10.05
N TYR A 654 30.45 -30.36 -8.80
CA TYR A 654 30.22 -31.19 -7.63
C TYR A 654 28.81 -31.83 -7.64
N VAL A 655 27.77 -31.03 -7.82
CA VAL A 655 26.38 -31.51 -7.87
C VAL A 655 26.15 -32.40 -9.08
N ALA A 656 26.72 -32.06 -10.25
CA ALA A 656 26.67 -32.90 -11.43
C ALA A 656 27.30 -34.28 -11.18
N ARG A 657 28.48 -34.35 -10.56
CA ARG A 657 29.13 -35.62 -10.20
C ARG A 657 28.31 -36.43 -9.19
N LEU A 658 27.63 -35.76 -8.26
CA LEU A 658 26.80 -36.43 -7.26
C LEU A 658 25.57 -37.08 -7.89
N LEU A 659 24.81 -36.33 -8.70
CA LEU A 659 23.55 -36.78 -9.30
C LEU A 659 23.76 -37.71 -10.51
N SER A 660 24.86 -37.57 -11.26
CA SER A 660 25.20 -38.43 -12.41
C SER A 660 25.40 -39.90 -12.06
N LYS A 661 25.48 -40.24 -10.76
CA LYS A 661 25.52 -41.63 -10.30
C LYS A 661 24.20 -42.38 -10.53
N GLN A 662 23.08 -41.66 -10.62
CA GLN A 662 21.73 -42.26 -10.68
C GLN A 662 20.85 -41.71 -11.82
N TRP A 663 21.13 -40.49 -12.32
CA TRP A 663 20.32 -39.79 -13.33
C TRP A 663 21.18 -39.17 -14.44
N GLN A 664 20.56 -38.78 -15.56
CA GLN A 664 21.24 -37.98 -16.57
C GLN A 664 21.23 -36.51 -16.15
N VAL A 665 22.40 -35.88 -16.06
CA VAL A 665 22.52 -34.48 -15.62
C VAL A 665 23.05 -33.63 -16.76
N GLU A 666 22.30 -32.61 -17.13
CA GLU A 666 22.75 -31.54 -18.02
C GLU A 666 23.00 -30.30 -17.17
N ALA A 667 24.20 -29.72 -17.26
CA ALA A 667 24.62 -28.63 -16.42
C ALA A 667 24.84 -27.36 -17.25
N VAL A 668 24.21 -26.26 -16.84
CA VAL A 668 24.28 -24.94 -17.48
C VAL A 668 24.62 -23.88 -16.43
N ASN A 669 25.09 -22.72 -16.87
CA ASN A 669 25.70 -21.71 -16.01
C ASN A 669 24.82 -20.49 -15.68
N ASN A 670 23.64 -20.33 -16.29
CA ASN A 670 22.72 -19.24 -15.98
C ASN A 670 21.27 -19.57 -16.42
N GLY A 671 20.30 -18.74 -16.00
CA GLY A 671 18.89 -18.92 -16.32
C GLY A 671 18.55 -18.81 -17.81
N VAL A 672 19.29 -18.00 -18.58
CA VAL A 672 19.08 -17.85 -20.03
C VAL A 672 19.44 -19.14 -20.79
N ALA A 673 20.60 -19.71 -20.47
CA ALA A 673 21.04 -21.00 -20.99
C ALA A 673 20.10 -22.13 -20.54
N ALA A 674 19.57 -22.06 -19.32
CA ALA A 674 18.55 -22.98 -18.84
C ALA A 674 17.27 -22.92 -19.68
N LEU A 675 16.73 -21.73 -19.95
CA LEU A 675 15.55 -21.59 -20.82
C LEU A 675 15.79 -22.11 -22.24
N ALA A 676 16.97 -21.87 -22.81
CA ALA A 676 17.35 -22.41 -24.11
C ALA A 676 17.41 -23.95 -24.08
N ALA A 677 18.02 -24.52 -23.04
CA ALA A 677 18.12 -25.97 -22.85
C ALA A 677 16.75 -26.63 -22.64
N VAL A 678 15.86 -26.02 -21.84
CA VAL A 678 14.49 -26.49 -21.63
C VAL A 678 13.66 -26.43 -22.92
N SER A 679 13.84 -25.37 -23.72
CA SER A 679 13.14 -25.20 -25.00
C SER A 679 13.54 -26.24 -26.04
N LEU A 680 14.83 -26.65 -26.05
CA LEU A 680 15.33 -27.71 -26.92
C LEU A 680 14.84 -29.08 -26.47
N GLN A 681 14.93 -29.37 -25.18
CA GLN A 681 14.50 -30.63 -24.59
C GLN A 681 14.02 -30.37 -23.14
N PRO A 682 12.77 -30.66 -22.77
CA PRO A 682 12.29 -30.44 -21.41
C PRO A 682 12.91 -31.47 -20.45
N PRO A 683 13.47 -31.05 -19.29
CA PRO A 683 13.97 -31.96 -18.26
C PRO A 683 12.83 -32.51 -17.38
N ASP A 684 13.10 -33.60 -16.67
CA ASP A 684 12.20 -34.18 -15.67
C ASP A 684 12.28 -33.45 -14.32
N LEU A 685 13.37 -32.71 -14.05
CA LEU A 685 13.54 -31.84 -12.88
C LEU A 685 14.56 -30.74 -13.17
N VAL A 686 14.30 -29.54 -12.65
CA VAL A 686 15.27 -28.43 -12.65
C VAL A 686 15.78 -28.20 -11.24
N LEU A 687 17.10 -28.18 -11.09
CA LEU A 687 17.79 -27.82 -9.86
C LEU A 687 18.53 -26.50 -10.14
N THR A 688 18.11 -25.40 -9.52
CA THR A 688 18.62 -24.06 -9.85
C THR A 688 19.15 -23.34 -8.63
N ASP A 689 20.27 -22.63 -8.76
CA ASP A 689 20.66 -21.62 -7.78
C ASP A 689 19.67 -20.44 -7.81
N VAL A 690 19.49 -19.77 -6.68
CA VAL A 690 18.63 -18.59 -6.56
C VAL A 690 19.32 -17.37 -7.18
N MET A 691 20.60 -17.15 -6.88
CA MET A 691 21.33 -15.94 -7.27
C MET A 691 22.27 -16.26 -8.41
N MET A 692 21.91 -15.88 -9.64
CA MET A 692 22.72 -16.11 -10.83
C MET A 692 22.71 -14.86 -11.73
N PRO A 693 23.79 -14.60 -12.50
CA PRO A 693 23.86 -13.47 -13.42
C PRO A 693 22.91 -13.62 -14.61
N GLU A 694 22.56 -12.49 -15.23
CA GLU A 694 21.65 -12.32 -16.38
C GLU A 694 20.18 -12.66 -16.11
N MET A 695 19.91 -13.85 -15.55
CA MET A 695 18.59 -14.30 -15.16
C MET A 695 18.71 -15.10 -13.86
N ASP A 696 18.06 -14.59 -12.81
CA ASP A 696 18.09 -15.23 -11.50
C ASP A 696 17.14 -16.45 -11.42
N GLY A 697 17.25 -17.24 -10.35
CA GLY A 697 16.46 -18.45 -10.19
C GLY A 697 14.94 -18.20 -10.08
N PHE A 698 14.53 -17.02 -9.61
CA PHE A 698 13.12 -16.65 -9.51
C PHE A 698 12.55 -16.20 -10.86
N GLU A 699 13.33 -15.48 -11.66
CA GLU A 699 13.00 -15.12 -13.04
C GLU A 699 12.90 -16.37 -13.91
N LEU A 700 13.83 -17.33 -13.76
CA LEU A 700 13.77 -18.63 -14.41
C LEU A 700 12.51 -19.41 -13.98
N LEU A 701 12.23 -19.47 -12.67
CA LEU A 701 11.03 -20.10 -12.13
C LEU A 701 9.76 -19.48 -12.72
N SER A 702 9.66 -18.15 -12.72
CA SER A 702 8.53 -17.41 -13.29
C SER A 702 8.35 -17.69 -14.78
N ALA A 703 9.44 -17.68 -15.55
CA ALA A 703 9.43 -17.99 -16.98
C ALA A 703 8.97 -19.44 -17.25
N LEU A 704 9.46 -20.42 -16.49
CA LEU A 704 9.05 -21.82 -16.61
C LEU A 704 7.61 -22.05 -16.11
N ARG A 705 7.10 -21.25 -15.17
CA ARG A 705 5.70 -21.35 -14.70
C ARG A 705 4.72 -20.65 -15.64
N ALA A 706 5.17 -19.67 -16.41
CA ALA A 706 4.37 -18.95 -17.40
C ALA A 706 4.09 -19.79 -18.67
N ASP A 707 4.97 -20.72 -19.04
CA ASP A 707 4.78 -21.58 -20.20
C ASP A 707 4.00 -22.87 -19.84
N PRO A 708 2.83 -23.13 -20.45
CA PRO A 708 2.04 -24.35 -20.21
C PRO A 708 2.80 -25.66 -20.37
N LYS A 709 3.83 -25.69 -21.24
CA LYS A 709 4.63 -26.90 -21.49
C LYS A 709 5.64 -27.21 -20.39
N THR A 710 6.06 -26.19 -19.63
CA THR A 710 7.13 -26.30 -18.62
C THR A 710 6.63 -26.05 -17.20
N LYS A 711 5.40 -25.53 -17.03
CA LYS A 711 4.76 -25.26 -15.74
C LYS A 711 4.67 -26.48 -14.82
N GLY A 712 4.60 -27.68 -15.38
CA GLY A 712 4.52 -28.94 -14.63
C GLY A 712 5.86 -29.50 -14.15
N ILE A 713 6.99 -29.00 -14.66
CA ILE A 713 8.32 -29.52 -14.33
C ILE A 713 8.63 -29.21 -12.85
N PRO A 714 9.06 -30.18 -12.03
CA PRO A 714 9.46 -29.92 -10.67
C PRO A 714 10.73 -29.05 -10.63
N ILE A 715 10.71 -28.00 -9.83
CA ILE A 715 11.84 -27.08 -9.66
C ILE A 715 12.25 -27.07 -8.19
N ILE A 716 13.51 -27.42 -7.91
CA ILE A 716 14.13 -27.31 -6.59
C ILE A 716 15.09 -26.13 -6.63
N MET A 717 14.91 -25.17 -5.73
CA MET A 717 15.83 -24.04 -5.60
C MET A 717 16.92 -24.36 -4.57
N LEU A 718 18.17 -24.16 -4.96
CA LEU A 718 19.32 -24.15 -4.06
C LEU A 718 19.58 -22.71 -3.64
N SER A 719 19.71 -22.44 -2.35
CA SER A 719 19.87 -21.08 -1.86
C SER A 719 20.90 -20.96 -0.77
N ALA A 720 21.72 -19.91 -0.84
CA ALA A 720 22.56 -19.53 0.29
C ALA A 720 21.86 -18.57 1.26
N ARG A 721 20.52 -18.40 1.25
CA ARG A 721 19.78 -17.63 2.29
C ARG A 721 19.17 -18.60 3.31
N ALA A 722 19.36 -18.33 4.60
CA ALA A 722 18.82 -19.16 5.69
C ALA A 722 17.60 -18.47 6.29
N GLY A 723 16.60 -19.23 6.73
CA GLY A 723 15.39 -18.75 7.42
C GLY A 723 14.10 -19.04 6.67
N GLU A 724 13.01 -19.26 7.41
CA GLU A 724 11.70 -19.68 6.90
C GLU A 724 11.12 -18.73 5.83
N GLU A 725 11.33 -17.43 5.94
CA GLU A 725 10.81 -16.42 4.99
C GLU A 725 11.28 -16.64 3.54
N ALA A 726 12.54 -17.02 3.33
CA ALA A 726 13.09 -17.21 1.99
C ALA A 726 12.66 -18.55 1.36
N ALA A 727 12.43 -19.56 2.20
CA ALA A 727 11.81 -20.82 1.78
C ALA A 727 10.33 -20.61 1.44
N ILE A 728 9.62 -19.79 2.23
CA ILE A 728 8.24 -19.37 1.97
C ILE A 728 8.15 -18.59 0.64
N GLU A 729 9.06 -17.66 0.38
CA GLU A 729 9.11 -16.89 -0.88
C GLU A 729 9.32 -17.81 -2.10
N GLY A 730 10.26 -18.76 -2.02
CA GLY A 730 10.49 -19.78 -3.05
C GLY A 730 9.27 -20.67 -3.31
N LEU A 731 8.62 -21.15 -2.25
CA LEU A 731 7.42 -21.99 -2.35
C LEU A 731 6.20 -21.21 -2.85
N GLN A 732 6.02 -19.96 -2.41
CA GLN A 732 4.96 -19.05 -2.89
C GLN A 732 5.15 -18.67 -4.36
N ALA A 733 6.40 -18.52 -4.82
CA ALA A 733 6.74 -18.28 -6.22
C ALA A 733 6.52 -19.52 -7.11
N GLY A 734 6.19 -20.68 -6.52
CA GLY A 734 5.83 -21.90 -7.25
C GLY A 734 6.96 -22.92 -7.41
N ALA A 735 8.06 -22.80 -6.66
CA ALA A 735 9.05 -23.89 -6.55
C ALA A 735 8.43 -25.10 -5.83
N ASN A 736 8.92 -26.30 -6.14
CA ASN A 736 8.45 -27.53 -5.51
C ASN A 736 9.20 -27.84 -4.22
N ASP A 737 10.43 -27.36 -4.11
CA ASP A 737 11.23 -27.47 -2.89
C ASP A 737 12.29 -26.39 -2.82
N TYR A 738 12.87 -26.25 -1.64
CA TYR A 738 13.91 -25.27 -1.34
C TYR A 738 14.98 -25.90 -0.45
N ILE A 739 16.24 -25.91 -0.88
CA ILE A 739 17.36 -26.50 -0.17
C ILE A 739 18.39 -25.42 0.17
N ILE A 740 18.74 -25.31 1.45
CA ILE A 740 19.69 -24.32 1.96
C ILE A 740 21.13 -24.83 1.80
N LYS A 741 22.01 -24.02 1.22
CA LYS A 741 23.46 -24.23 1.16
C LYS A 741 24.08 -23.77 2.51
N PRO A 742 24.92 -24.59 3.19
CA PRO A 742 25.38 -25.92 2.81
C PRO A 742 24.33 -27.02 3.07
N PHE A 743 24.20 -27.95 2.11
CA PHE A 743 23.33 -29.13 2.19
C PHE A 743 24.14 -30.42 2.20
N SER A 744 23.62 -31.49 2.79
CA SER A 744 24.30 -32.79 2.74
C SER A 744 24.05 -33.51 1.40
N ALA A 745 24.99 -34.36 0.97
CA ALA A 745 24.84 -35.13 -0.26
C ALA A 745 23.65 -36.11 -0.22
N GLN A 746 23.34 -36.67 0.95
CA GLN A 746 22.20 -37.57 1.13
C GLN A 746 20.87 -36.83 1.06
N GLU A 747 20.79 -35.64 1.66
CA GLU A 747 19.61 -34.78 1.62
C GLU A 747 19.27 -34.38 0.17
N LEU A 748 20.24 -33.90 -0.59
CA LEU A 748 20.00 -33.48 -1.97
C LEU A 748 19.49 -34.65 -2.84
N VAL A 749 20.12 -35.82 -2.73
CA VAL A 749 19.72 -37.02 -3.49
C VAL A 749 18.30 -37.48 -3.10
N ALA A 750 17.97 -37.51 -1.81
CA ALA A 750 16.65 -37.90 -1.35
C ALA A 750 15.54 -36.96 -1.82
N ARG A 751 15.81 -35.64 -1.82
CA ARG A 751 14.86 -34.61 -2.29
C ARG A 751 14.62 -34.71 -3.78
N VAL A 752 15.68 -34.85 -4.57
CA VAL A 752 15.60 -35.04 -6.02
C VAL A 752 14.81 -36.30 -6.37
N ASP A 753 15.08 -37.42 -5.70
CA ASP A 753 14.37 -38.68 -5.93
C ASP A 753 12.87 -38.55 -5.61
N SER A 754 12.52 -37.96 -4.47
CA SER A 754 11.12 -37.74 -4.07
C SER A 754 10.35 -36.89 -5.10
N HIS A 755 10.94 -35.79 -5.58
CA HIS A 755 10.27 -34.92 -6.56
C HIS A 755 10.17 -35.54 -7.94
N LEU A 756 11.15 -36.34 -8.37
CA LEU A 756 11.06 -37.11 -9.62
C LEU A 756 9.97 -38.19 -9.54
N GLN A 757 9.82 -38.87 -8.40
CA GLN A 757 8.72 -39.83 -8.18
C GLN A 757 7.36 -39.11 -8.18
N MET A 758 7.25 -37.97 -7.50
CA MET A 758 6.02 -37.16 -7.49
C MET A 758 5.69 -36.58 -8.87
N ALA A 759 6.70 -36.24 -9.69
CA ALA A 759 6.50 -35.74 -11.04
C ALA A 759 6.03 -36.85 -11.99
N ARG A 760 6.59 -38.06 -11.88
CA ARG A 760 6.10 -39.25 -12.61
C ARG A 760 4.65 -39.58 -12.24
N LEU A 761 4.34 -39.60 -10.95
CA LEU A 761 2.96 -39.74 -10.47
C LEU A 761 2.08 -38.61 -11.00
N ARG A 762 2.55 -37.35 -11.02
CA ARG A 762 1.81 -36.21 -11.59
C ARG A 762 1.62 -36.33 -13.10
N GLN A 763 2.57 -36.87 -13.85
CA GLN A 763 2.48 -37.04 -15.30
C GLN A 763 1.56 -38.20 -15.68
N GLU A 764 1.56 -39.28 -14.89
CA GLU A 764 0.53 -40.33 -14.92
C GLU A 764 -0.86 -39.75 -14.57
N LEU A 765 -0.91 -38.75 -13.68
CA LEU A 765 -2.14 -38.04 -13.32
C LEU A 765 -2.49 -36.88 -14.28
N SER A 766 -1.58 -36.32 -15.08
CA SER A 766 -1.82 -35.21 -16.04
C SER A 766 -2.33 -35.71 -17.39
N SER A 767 -2.39 -37.03 -17.59
CA SER A 767 -3.37 -37.65 -18.48
C SER A 767 -4.83 -37.35 -18.08
N ASN A 768 -5.07 -36.56 -17.02
CA ASN A 768 -6.39 -36.07 -16.61
C ASN A 768 -6.56 -34.54 -16.83
N HIS A 769 -6.63 -34.04 -18.08
CA HIS A 769 -7.20 -32.69 -18.34
C HIS A 769 -8.57 -32.48 -17.65
N LEU A 770 -9.30 -33.58 -17.42
CA LEU A 770 -10.51 -33.66 -16.61
C LEU A 770 -10.37 -33.17 -15.16
N LYS A 771 -9.17 -33.11 -14.56
CA LYS A 771 -8.97 -32.70 -13.16
C LYS A 771 -8.98 -31.19 -12.94
N ASP A 772 -8.46 -30.42 -13.90
CA ASP A 772 -8.45 -28.95 -13.78
C ASP A 772 -9.85 -28.39 -14.10
N GLU A 773 -10.56 -28.99 -15.06
CA GLU A 773 -11.98 -28.73 -15.35
C GLU A 773 -12.90 -29.20 -14.21
N PHE A 774 -12.57 -30.33 -13.57
CA PHE A 774 -13.20 -30.81 -12.33
C PHE A 774 -13.03 -29.81 -11.18
N LEU A 775 -11.81 -29.35 -10.89
CA LEU A 775 -11.58 -28.41 -9.79
C LEU A 775 -12.29 -27.07 -10.01
N ALA A 776 -12.32 -26.56 -11.25
CA ALA A 776 -13.04 -25.33 -11.59
C ALA A 776 -14.57 -25.48 -11.42
N THR A 777 -15.14 -26.57 -11.95
CA THR A 777 -16.59 -26.85 -11.86
C THR A 777 -17.02 -27.11 -10.41
N VAL A 778 -16.24 -27.90 -9.65
CA VAL A 778 -16.51 -28.18 -8.24
C VAL A 778 -16.40 -26.93 -7.38
N THR A 779 -15.42 -26.08 -7.63
CA THR A 779 -15.28 -24.81 -6.91
C THR A 779 -16.48 -23.90 -7.18
N HIS A 780 -16.91 -23.78 -8.44
CA HIS A 780 -18.08 -22.97 -8.81
C HIS A 780 -19.37 -23.49 -8.16
N GLU A 781 -19.65 -24.79 -8.29
CA GLU A 781 -20.88 -25.43 -7.81
C GLU A 781 -20.97 -25.56 -6.28
N LEU A 782 -19.83 -25.64 -5.56
CA LEU A 782 -19.81 -25.60 -4.10
C LEU A 782 -19.93 -24.16 -3.55
N HIS A 783 -19.40 -23.18 -4.27
CA HIS A 783 -19.38 -21.78 -3.82
C HIS A 783 -20.75 -21.11 -3.95
N ALA A 784 -21.51 -21.40 -5.01
CA ALA A 784 -22.84 -20.82 -5.25
C ALA A 784 -23.87 -21.05 -4.10
N PRO A 785 -24.12 -22.27 -3.61
CA PRO A 785 -25.03 -22.49 -2.48
C PRO A 785 -24.47 -21.90 -1.18
N LEU A 786 -23.15 -21.91 -0.97
CA LEU A 786 -22.50 -21.32 0.20
C LEU A 786 -22.74 -19.80 0.28
N VAL A 787 -22.58 -19.09 -0.85
CA VAL A 787 -22.84 -17.65 -0.95
C VAL A 787 -24.31 -17.33 -0.68
N ALA A 788 -25.24 -18.15 -1.18
CA ALA A 788 -26.66 -17.99 -0.92
C ALA A 788 -26.99 -18.17 0.58
N ILE A 789 -26.44 -19.20 1.23
CA ILE A 789 -26.61 -19.44 2.67
C ILE A 789 -26.05 -18.26 3.48
N LEU A 790 -24.81 -17.84 3.20
CA LEU A 790 -24.16 -16.73 3.92
C LEU A 790 -24.87 -15.39 3.70
N GLY A 791 -25.34 -15.13 2.48
CA GLY A 791 -26.08 -13.92 2.12
C GLY A 791 -27.41 -13.80 2.87
N TRP A 792 -28.25 -14.84 2.80
CA TRP A 792 -29.53 -14.86 3.50
C TRP A 792 -29.36 -14.89 5.04
N THR A 793 -28.34 -15.56 5.56
CA THR A 793 -28.03 -15.56 7.00
C THR A 793 -27.62 -14.16 7.50
N ARG A 794 -26.85 -13.40 6.70
CA ARG A 794 -26.49 -12.01 7.02
C ARG A 794 -27.72 -11.07 6.98
N LEU A 795 -28.62 -11.26 6.01
CA LEU A 795 -29.86 -10.48 5.91
C LEU A 795 -30.86 -10.83 7.02
N LEU A 796 -30.94 -12.09 7.44
CA LEU A 796 -31.73 -12.48 8.62
C LEU A 796 -31.15 -11.87 9.91
N ARG A 797 -29.83 -11.74 10.02
CA ARG A 797 -29.14 -11.09 11.15
C ARG A 797 -29.32 -9.56 11.21
N SER A 798 -29.61 -8.89 10.10
CA SER A 798 -29.78 -7.42 10.09
C SER A 798 -31.11 -6.97 10.68
N ASN A 799 -32.04 -7.90 10.97
CA ASN A 799 -33.35 -7.65 11.57
C ASN A 799 -34.26 -6.68 10.76
N GLN A 800 -34.01 -6.55 9.45
CA GLN A 800 -34.72 -5.65 8.53
C GLN A 800 -35.73 -6.37 7.62
N LEU A 801 -35.98 -7.66 7.83
CA LEU A 801 -36.85 -8.47 6.95
C LEU A 801 -38.25 -8.67 7.55
N ASP A 802 -39.28 -8.61 6.70
CA ASP A 802 -40.63 -8.99 7.09
C ASP A 802 -40.78 -10.52 7.21
N ARG A 803 -41.82 -10.97 7.94
CA ARG A 803 -42.04 -12.39 8.24
C ARG A 803 -42.15 -13.27 6.98
N SER A 804 -42.70 -12.74 5.89
CA SER A 804 -42.85 -13.50 4.63
C SER A 804 -41.51 -13.69 3.92
N THR A 805 -40.62 -12.69 3.96
CA THR A 805 -39.29 -12.77 3.39
C THR A 805 -38.34 -13.58 4.27
N ALA A 806 -38.50 -13.52 5.59
CA ALA A 806 -37.76 -14.37 6.51
C ALA A 806 -38.03 -15.87 6.27
N LEU A 807 -39.30 -16.26 6.06
CA LEU A 807 -39.66 -17.64 5.73
C LEU A 807 -39.11 -18.09 4.37
N ARG A 808 -39.14 -17.21 3.36
CA ARG A 808 -38.52 -17.50 2.05
C ARG A 808 -36.99 -17.60 2.12
N ALA A 809 -36.36 -16.80 2.98
CA ALA A 809 -34.93 -16.86 3.24
C ALA A 809 -34.55 -18.19 3.90
N LEU A 810 -35.33 -18.66 4.88
CA LEU A 810 -35.13 -19.96 5.53
C LEU A 810 -35.31 -21.12 4.54
N ASP A 811 -36.35 -21.12 3.71
CA ASP A 811 -36.57 -22.12 2.66
C ASP A 811 -35.41 -22.15 1.63
N THR A 812 -34.89 -20.97 1.29
CA THR A 812 -33.72 -20.87 0.39
C THR A 812 -32.44 -21.40 1.05
N ILE A 813 -32.22 -21.13 2.34
CA ILE A 813 -31.08 -21.65 3.10
C ILE A 813 -31.15 -23.18 3.19
N GLU A 814 -32.31 -23.73 3.53
CA GLU A 814 -32.53 -25.18 3.66
C GLU A 814 -32.29 -25.90 2.32
N ARG A 815 -32.86 -25.38 1.23
CA ARG A 815 -32.64 -25.92 -0.11
C ARG A 815 -31.17 -25.85 -0.53
N SER A 816 -30.49 -24.74 -0.27
CA SER A 816 -29.06 -24.58 -0.60
C SER A 816 -28.18 -25.52 0.23
N ALA A 817 -28.50 -25.75 1.50
CA ALA A 817 -27.77 -26.67 2.37
C ALA A 817 -27.94 -28.14 1.94
N ASN A 818 -29.16 -28.55 1.59
CA ASN A 818 -29.44 -29.89 1.07
C ASN A 818 -28.74 -30.14 -0.27
N ASN A 819 -28.73 -29.15 -1.17
CA ASN A 819 -27.97 -29.22 -2.42
C ASN A 819 -26.47 -29.41 -2.14
N GLN A 820 -25.91 -28.68 -1.18
CA GLN A 820 -24.50 -28.77 -0.83
C GLN A 820 -24.12 -30.14 -0.24
N ALA A 821 -24.98 -30.72 0.59
CA ALA A 821 -24.79 -32.08 1.10
C ALA A 821 -24.77 -33.14 -0.03
N MET A 822 -25.72 -33.05 -0.97
CA MET A 822 -25.80 -33.95 -2.12
C MET A 822 -24.55 -33.83 -3.03
N LEU A 823 -24.06 -32.60 -3.26
CA LEU A 823 -22.84 -32.35 -4.05
C LEU A 823 -21.61 -32.99 -3.39
N ILE A 824 -21.47 -32.86 -2.07
CA ILE A 824 -20.36 -33.47 -1.31
C ILE A 824 -20.41 -34.99 -1.43
N GLU A 825 -21.60 -35.59 -1.32
CA GLU A 825 -21.77 -37.05 -1.44
C GLU A 825 -21.44 -37.56 -2.85
N ASP A 826 -21.90 -36.89 -3.90
CA ASP A 826 -21.56 -37.24 -5.29
C ASP A 826 -20.05 -37.09 -5.57
N LEU A 827 -19.38 -36.12 -4.94
CA LEU A 827 -17.92 -35.95 -5.03
C LEU A 827 -17.14 -37.04 -4.29
N LEU A 828 -17.60 -37.46 -3.11
CA LEU A 828 -17.01 -38.57 -2.37
C LEU A 828 -17.20 -39.90 -3.13
N ASN A 829 -18.36 -40.10 -3.75
CA ASN A 829 -18.63 -41.26 -4.59
C ASN A 829 -17.71 -41.29 -5.82
N ILE A 830 -17.51 -40.17 -6.52
CA ILE A 830 -16.58 -40.18 -7.67
C ILE A 830 -15.12 -40.31 -7.25
N SER A 831 -14.71 -39.72 -6.11
CA SER A 831 -13.36 -39.87 -5.58
C SER A 831 -13.03 -41.32 -5.22
N THR A 832 -13.96 -42.01 -4.56
CA THR A 832 -13.80 -43.44 -4.23
C THR A 832 -13.74 -44.29 -5.50
N ILE A 833 -14.60 -44.02 -6.48
CA ILE A 833 -14.61 -44.70 -7.80
C ILE A 833 -13.30 -44.49 -8.56
N LEU A 834 -12.83 -43.24 -8.70
CA LEU A 834 -11.61 -42.89 -9.43
C LEU A 834 -10.34 -43.42 -8.77
N SER A 835 -10.33 -43.52 -7.44
CA SER A 835 -9.20 -44.08 -6.70
C SER A 835 -9.11 -45.61 -6.79
N GLY A 836 -10.05 -46.28 -7.47
CA GLY A 836 -10.09 -47.74 -7.60
C GLY A 836 -10.38 -48.46 -6.27
N LYS A 837 -10.78 -47.72 -5.24
CA LYS A 837 -11.03 -48.25 -3.88
C LYS A 837 -12.48 -48.72 -3.67
N VAL A 838 -13.32 -48.68 -4.71
CA VAL A 838 -14.69 -49.21 -4.63
C VAL A 838 -14.64 -50.72 -4.65
N HIS A 839 -14.83 -51.31 -3.48
CA HIS A 839 -15.09 -52.73 -3.34
C HIS A 839 -16.58 -52.99 -3.60
N ILE A 840 -16.90 -53.87 -4.55
CA ILE A 840 -18.27 -54.36 -4.77
C ILE A 840 -18.42 -55.62 -3.94
N ASP A 841 -19.28 -55.58 -2.93
CA ASP A 841 -19.64 -56.77 -2.17
C ASP A 841 -20.64 -57.60 -2.99
N ARG A 842 -20.13 -58.59 -3.72
CA ARG A 842 -20.91 -59.39 -4.66
C ARG A 842 -21.72 -60.45 -3.92
N GLN A 843 -23.01 -60.21 -3.78
CA GLN A 843 -23.99 -61.14 -3.21
C GLN A 843 -25.19 -61.36 -4.16
N PRO A 844 -25.97 -62.43 -3.99
CA PRO A 844 -27.23 -62.57 -4.72
C PRO A 844 -28.22 -61.46 -4.32
N VAL A 845 -28.62 -60.62 -5.29
CA VAL A 845 -29.55 -59.51 -5.10
C VAL A 845 -30.81 -59.76 -5.92
N ASN A 846 -31.98 -59.74 -5.26
CA ASN A 846 -33.28 -59.79 -5.92
C ASN A 846 -33.62 -58.40 -6.48
N LEU A 847 -33.52 -58.24 -7.80
CA LEU A 847 -33.79 -56.96 -8.46
C LEU A 847 -35.27 -56.57 -8.40
N THR A 848 -36.17 -57.55 -8.32
CA THR A 848 -37.61 -57.31 -8.25
C THR A 848 -37.99 -56.57 -6.96
N SER A 849 -37.48 -57.01 -5.80
CA SER A 849 -37.68 -56.29 -4.54
C SER A 849 -36.91 -54.97 -4.51
N THR A 850 -35.67 -54.98 -5.01
CA THR A 850 -34.79 -53.79 -5.00
C THR A 850 -35.37 -52.62 -5.78
N VAL A 851 -35.87 -52.86 -7.01
CA VAL A 851 -36.50 -51.81 -7.82
C VAL A 851 -37.81 -51.34 -7.18
N GLY A 852 -38.59 -52.25 -6.60
CA GLY A 852 -39.82 -51.91 -5.86
C GLY A 852 -39.56 -51.00 -4.66
N GLU A 853 -38.52 -51.28 -3.87
CA GLU A 853 -38.11 -50.44 -2.74
C GLU A 853 -37.70 -49.03 -3.19
N VAL A 854 -36.89 -48.92 -4.25
CA VAL A 854 -36.47 -47.62 -4.79
C VAL A 854 -37.66 -46.84 -5.37
N MET A 855 -38.61 -47.51 -6.03
CA MET A 855 -39.83 -46.86 -6.50
C MET A 855 -40.67 -46.31 -5.34
N GLN A 856 -40.73 -47.04 -4.23
CA GLN A 856 -41.48 -46.62 -3.04
C GLN A 856 -40.86 -45.38 -2.37
N THR A 857 -39.53 -45.27 -2.31
CA THR A 857 -38.85 -44.09 -1.75
C THR A 857 -39.07 -42.84 -2.61
N MET A 858 -39.20 -43.00 -3.92
CA MET A 858 -39.41 -41.91 -4.89
C MET A 858 -40.89 -41.52 -5.07
N PHE A 859 -41.81 -42.22 -4.38
CA PHE A 859 -43.25 -42.00 -4.53
C PHE A 859 -43.69 -40.59 -4.13
N SER A 860 -43.13 -40.04 -3.05
CA SER A 860 -43.45 -38.69 -2.57
C SER A 860 -43.09 -37.62 -3.61
N ASP A 861 -41.90 -37.72 -4.20
CA ASP A 861 -41.41 -36.75 -5.18
C ASP A 861 -42.21 -36.83 -6.49
N ALA A 862 -42.56 -38.04 -6.92
CA ALA A 862 -43.45 -38.25 -8.07
C ALA A 862 -44.86 -37.71 -7.81
N GLN A 863 -45.42 -37.93 -6.62
CA GLN A 863 -46.74 -37.46 -6.23
C GLN A 863 -46.81 -35.92 -6.17
N ALA A 864 -45.75 -35.26 -5.67
CA ALA A 864 -45.64 -33.80 -5.67
C ALA A 864 -45.78 -33.21 -7.10
N LYS A 865 -45.25 -33.92 -8.10
CA LYS A 865 -45.40 -33.59 -9.54
C LYS A 865 -46.61 -34.27 -10.22
N ARG A 866 -47.43 -35.05 -9.49
CA ARG A 866 -48.54 -35.84 -10.05
C ARG A 866 -48.10 -36.75 -11.22
N ILE A 867 -46.87 -37.28 -11.15
CA ILE A 867 -46.33 -38.20 -12.16
C ILE A 867 -46.83 -39.62 -11.86
N GLN A 868 -47.30 -40.33 -12.88
CA GLN A 868 -47.68 -41.74 -12.76
C GLN A 868 -46.47 -42.63 -13.02
N ILE A 869 -46.07 -43.45 -12.03
CA ILE A 869 -45.04 -44.47 -12.22
C ILE A 869 -45.74 -45.82 -12.44
N VAL A 870 -45.54 -46.43 -13.60
CA VAL A 870 -46.12 -47.72 -13.99
C VAL A 870 -45.02 -48.76 -14.03
N GLU A 871 -45.21 -49.87 -13.33
CA GLU A 871 -44.33 -51.03 -13.44
C GLU A 871 -44.92 -52.04 -14.43
N THR A 872 -44.19 -52.36 -15.48
CA THR A 872 -44.62 -53.33 -16.51
C THR A 872 -43.74 -54.58 -16.46
N ARG A 873 -44.35 -55.78 -16.43
CA ARG A 873 -43.65 -57.08 -16.41
C ARG A 873 -44.19 -58.03 -17.48
N ARG A 874 -43.32 -58.86 -18.08
CA ARG A 874 -43.73 -59.94 -19.00
C ARG A 874 -44.39 -61.11 -18.22
N GLN A 875 -45.57 -61.55 -18.67
CA GLN A 875 -46.42 -62.57 -18.03
C GLN A 875 -45.79 -63.97 -17.83
N SER A 876 -44.62 -64.27 -18.43
CA SER A 876 -43.95 -65.58 -18.30
C SER A 876 -42.91 -65.67 -17.17
N LEU A 877 -42.69 -64.59 -16.39
CA LEU A 877 -41.67 -64.52 -15.34
C LEU A 877 -42.34 -64.37 -13.95
N GLN A 878 -42.68 -65.51 -13.33
CA GLN A 878 -43.12 -65.60 -11.93
C GLN A 878 -41.97 -65.90 -10.94
N LYS A 879 -40.71 -65.85 -11.40
CA LYS A 879 -39.51 -66.08 -10.58
C LYS A 879 -38.84 -64.76 -10.22
N ASP A 880 -38.31 -64.69 -9.00
CA ASP A 880 -37.42 -63.63 -8.55
C ASP A 880 -36.22 -63.50 -9.49
N ILE A 881 -35.98 -62.27 -9.96
CA ILE A 881 -34.86 -61.98 -10.85
C ILE A 881 -33.64 -61.65 -10.00
N CYS A 882 -32.73 -62.62 -9.86
CA CYS A 882 -31.54 -62.49 -9.04
C CYS A 882 -30.27 -62.23 -9.87
N VAL A 883 -29.47 -61.26 -9.46
CA VAL A 883 -28.16 -60.92 -10.05
C VAL A 883 -27.06 -60.95 -8.99
N CYS A 884 -25.82 -61.15 -9.40
CA CYS A 884 -24.67 -61.12 -8.49
C CYS A 884 -24.15 -59.69 -8.38
N GLY A 885 -24.39 -59.05 -7.25
CA GLY A 885 -24.07 -57.65 -7.06
C GLY A 885 -24.16 -57.13 -5.64
N ASP A 886 -23.87 -55.84 -5.49
CA ASP A 886 -23.95 -55.11 -4.24
C ASP A 886 -25.31 -54.41 -4.16
N LEU A 887 -26.11 -54.78 -3.15
CA LEU A 887 -27.46 -54.26 -2.96
C LEU A 887 -27.49 -52.72 -2.87
N ILE A 888 -26.59 -52.13 -2.08
CA ILE A 888 -26.57 -50.68 -1.82
C ILE A 888 -26.20 -49.93 -3.11
N ARG A 889 -25.22 -50.45 -3.85
CA ARG A 889 -24.78 -49.85 -5.12
C ARG A 889 -25.79 -50.00 -6.23
N LEU A 890 -26.51 -51.12 -6.29
CA LEU A 890 -27.60 -51.32 -7.25
C LEU A 890 -28.80 -50.41 -6.93
N GLN A 891 -29.18 -50.26 -5.66
CA GLN A 891 -30.18 -49.27 -5.23
C GLN A 891 -29.78 -47.86 -5.65
N GLN A 892 -28.50 -47.51 -5.52
CA GLN A 892 -27.95 -46.22 -5.94
C GLN A 892 -28.11 -46.00 -7.45
N VAL A 893 -27.80 -47.00 -8.29
CA VAL A 893 -28.00 -46.94 -9.75
C VAL A 893 -29.46 -46.64 -10.07
N PHE A 894 -30.40 -47.42 -9.53
CA PHE A 894 -31.82 -47.26 -9.85
C PHE A 894 -32.39 -45.94 -9.32
N SER A 895 -31.96 -45.50 -8.15
CA SER A 895 -32.36 -44.22 -7.58
C SER A 895 -31.93 -43.05 -8.47
N LYS A 896 -30.70 -43.06 -9.01
CA LYS A 896 -30.22 -42.00 -9.92
C LYS A 896 -31.01 -41.98 -11.23
N LEU A 897 -31.38 -43.13 -11.79
CA LEU A 897 -32.20 -43.21 -13.01
C LEU A 897 -33.63 -42.72 -12.78
N LEU A 898 -34.30 -43.17 -11.72
CA LEU A 898 -35.65 -42.73 -11.37
C LEU A 898 -35.71 -41.26 -10.98
N HIS A 899 -34.73 -40.76 -10.24
CA HIS A 899 -34.65 -39.34 -9.88
C HIS A 899 -34.49 -38.46 -11.13
N ASN A 900 -33.69 -38.87 -12.11
CA ASN A 900 -33.58 -38.17 -13.39
C ASN A 900 -34.90 -38.20 -14.16
N ALA A 901 -35.56 -39.35 -14.25
CA ALA A 901 -36.87 -39.47 -14.89
C ALA A 901 -37.90 -38.52 -14.23
N ILE A 902 -37.99 -38.48 -12.90
CA ILE A 902 -38.88 -37.58 -12.16
C ILE A 902 -38.49 -36.10 -12.36
N LYS A 903 -37.19 -35.79 -12.38
CA LYS A 903 -36.68 -34.43 -12.57
C LYS A 903 -37.12 -33.86 -13.92
N PHE A 904 -36.98 -34.65 -14.98
CA PHE A 904 -37.17 -34.22 -16.37
C PHE A 904 -38.58 -34.49 -16.93
N THR A 905 -39.41 -35.24 -16.19
CA THR A 905 -40.84 -35.39 -16.50
C THR A 905 -41.62 -34.16 -16.00
N PRO A 906 -42.48 -33.54 -16.85
CA PRO A 906 -43.34 -32.44 -16.45
C PRO A 906 -44.48 -32.91 -15.52
N LYS A 907 -45.16 -31.94 -14.89
CA LYS A 907 -46.27 -32.21 -13.96
C LYS A 907 -47.40 -32.95 -14.70
N GLY A 908 -47.84 -34.10 -14.19
CA GLY A 908 -48.86 -34.95 -14.83
C GLY A 908 -48.33 -35.93 -15.88
N GLY A 909 -47.01 -36.04 -16.08
CA GLY A 909 -46.41 -37.02 -16.98
C GLY A 909 -46.39 -38.45 -16.42
N SER A 910 -45.70 -39.36 -17.10
CA SER A 910 -45.62 -40.77 -16.73
C SER A 910 -44.22 -41.33 -16.91
N ILE A 911 -43.85 -42.26 -16.03
CA ILE A 911 -42.60 -43.01 -16.07
C ILE A 911 -42.97 -44.50 -16.08
N GLU A 912 -42.46 -45.26 -17.05
CA GLU A 912 -42.56 -46.71 -17.11
C GLU A 912 -41.26 -47.34 -16.63
N VAL A 913 -41.34 -48.24 -15.66
CA VAL A 913 -40.22 -49.11 -15.26
C VAL A 913 -40.54 -50.52 -15.72
N ARG A 914 -39.74 -51.05 -16.64
CA ARG A 914 -39.89 -52.41 -17.18
C ARG A 914 -38.74 -53.28 -16.72
N LEU A 915 -39.09 -54.44 -16.16
CA LEU A 915 -38.12 -55.46 -15.75
C LEU A 915 -38.35 -56.72 -16.58
N ASP A 916 -37.34 -57.08 -17.37
CA ASP A 916 -37.34 -58.27 -18.21
C ASP A 916 -36.11 -59.15 -17.94
N ALA A 917 -36.26 -60.46 -18.15
CA ALA A 917 -35.15 -61.41 -18.18
C ALA A 917 -35.16 -62.10 -19.56
N VAL A 918 -34.06 -61.99 -20.29
CA VAL A 918 -33.89 -62.54 -21.63
C VAL A 918 -32.52 -63.23 -21.67
N ASP A 919 -32.51 -64.51 -22.02
CA ASP A 919 -31.32 -65.38 -22.00
C ASP A 919 -30.60 -65.37 -20.64
N SER A 920 -29.30 -65.05 -20.61
CA SER A 920 -28.47 -64.97 -19.40
C SER A 920 -28.44 -63.56 -18.78
N TRP A 921 -29.31 -62.64 -19.20
CA TRP A 921 -29.29 -61.24 -18.81
C TRP A 921 -30.64 -60.75 -18.29
N CYS A 922 -30.59 -59.94 -17.24
CA CYS A 922 -31.70 -59.09 -16.81
C CYS A 922 -31.58 -57.74 -17.51
N SER A 923 -32.70 -57.23 -18.02
CA SER A 923 -32.82 -55.88 -18.59
C SER A 923 -33.81 -55.06 -17.76
N ILE A 924 -33.35 -53.94 -17.21
CA ILE A 924 -34.18 -52.95 -16.52
C ILE A 924 -34.27 -51.71 -17.41
N GLN A 925 -35.48 -51.30 -17.78
CA GLN A 925 -35.72 -50.09 -18.55
C GLN A 925 -36.48 -49.07 -17.72
N VAL A 926 -35.98 -47.83 -17.67
CA VAL A 926 -36.68 -46.68 -17.10
C VAL A 926 -36.97 -45.73 -18.26
N SER A 927 -38.24 -45.56 -18.60
CA SER A 927 -38.70 -44.73 -19.71
C SER A 927 -39.59 -43.61 -19.20
N ASP A 928 -39.32 -42.37 -19.58
CA ASP A 928 -40.14 -41.21 -19.24
C ASP A 928 -40.72 -40.54 -20.49
N ASN A 929 -41.80 -39.78 -20.31
CA ASN A 929 -42.37 -38.93 -21.37
C ASN A 929 -42.02 -37.44 -21.19
N GLY A 930 -40.85 -37.17 -20.63
CA GLY A 930 -40.35 -35.84 -20.31
C GLY A 930 -39.75 -35.08 -21.50
N ILE A 931 -38.80 -34.20 -21.18
CA ILE A 931 -38.23 -33.25 -22.15
C ILE A 931 -37.39 -33.91 -23.26
N GLY A 932 -37.05 -35.20 -23.16
CA GLY A 932 -36.17 -35.87 -24.10
C GLY A 932 -34.74 -35.33 -24.11
N ILE A 933 -33.88 -35.95 -24.90
CA ILE A 933 -32.45 -35.64 -25.05
C ILE A 933 -32.17 -35.34 -26.52
N SER A 934 -31.41 -34.28 -26.83
CA SER A 934 -31.05 -33.98 -28.23
C SER A 934 -30.13 -35.03 -28.84
N ALA A 935 -30.15 -35.15 -30.16
CA ALA A 935 -29.27 -36.05 -30.89
C ALA A 935 -27.78 -35.68 -30.71
N ASP A 936 -27.47 -34.40 -30.51
CA ASP A 936 -26.09 -33.92 -30.33
C ASP A 936 -25.56 -34.26 -28.93
N PHE A 937 -26.42 -34.23 -27.91
CA PHE A 937 -26.03 -34.53 -26.53
C PHE A 937 -26.12 -36.02 -26.16
N LEU A 938 -26.98 -36.80 -26.82
CA LEU A 938 -27.22 -38.21 -26.50
C LEU A 938 -25.92 -39.07 -26.45
N PRO A 939 -24.92 -38.90 -27.34
CA PRO A 939 -23.65 -39.63 -27.25
C PRO A 939 -22.85 -39.32 -25.97
N HIS A 940 -23.07 -38.14 -25.40
CA HIS A 940 -22.32 -37.59 -24.26
C HIS A 940 -23.09 -37.67 -22.93
N VAL A 941 -24.27 -38.31 -22.91
CA VAL A 941 -25.17 -38.33 -21.74
C VAL A 941 -24.57 -39.04 -20.51
N PHE A 942 -23.59 -39.92 -20.72
CA PHE A 942 -22.86 -40.61 -19.65
C PHE A 942 -21.47 -40.02 -19.38
N ASP A 943 -21.09 -38.97 -20.11
CA ASP A 943 -19.82 -38.29 -19.90
C ASP A 943 -19.86 -37.52 -18.58
N ARG A 944 -18.72 -37.49 -17.89
CA ARG A 944 -18.61 -36.86 -16.57
C ARG A 944 -18.59 -35.35 -16.73
N PHE A 945 -19.30 -34.64 -15.86
CA PHE A 945 -19.39 -33.17 -15.84
C PHE A 945 -20.08 -32.55 -17.06
N THR A 946 -20.77 -33.37 -17.86
CA THR A 946 -21.43 -32.93 -19.09
C THR A 946 -22.91 -32.68 -18.83
N GLN A 947 -23.42 -31.52 -19.25
CA GLN A 947 -24.84 -31.15 -19.14
C GLN A 947 -25.33 -30.48 -20.41
N GLU A 948 -26.61 -30.72 -20.71
CA GLU A 948 -27.29 -30.08 -21.82
C GLU A 948 -27.94 -28.78 -21.34
N GLU A 949 -27.62 -27.65 -22.00
CA GLU A 949 -28.30 -26.37 -21.76
C GLU A 949 -29.72 -26.42 -22.32
N VAL A 950 -30.70 -26.73 -21.46
CA VAL A 950 -32.10 -26.80 -21.88
C VAL A 950 -32.72 -25.38 -21.85
N PRO A 951 -33.31 -24.89 -22.96
CA PRO A 951 -33.75 -23.49 -23.10
C PRO A 951 -34.92 -23.05 -22.20
N SER A 952 -35.48 -23.94 -21.36
CA SER A 952 -36.70 -23.66 -20.60
C SER A 952 -36.78 -24.36 -19.25
N ARG A 953 -36.03 -23.85 -18.25
CA ARG A 953 -36.45 -23.68 -16.83
C ARG A 953 -35.26 -23.28 -15.96
N HIS A 954 -35.47 -22.30 -15.08
CA HIS A 954 -34.58 -22.01 -13.94
C HIS A 954 -34.65 -23.14 -12.90
N THR A 955 -34.08 -24.30 -13.22
CA THR A 955 -33.84 -25.36 -12.24
C THR A 955 -32.33 -25.44 -12.03
N PRO A 956 -31.82 -25.34 -10.79
CA PRO A 956 -30.39 -25.43 -10.54
C PRO A 956 -29.82 -26.71 -11.14
N GLY A 957 -28.79 -26.54 -11.98
CA GLY A 957 -28.04 -27.64 -12.60
C GLY A 957 -27.43 -28.56 -11.55
N GLY A 958 -27.24 -29.84 -11.87
CA GLY A 958 -26.47 -30.76 -11.02
C GLY A 958 -24.97 -30.62 -11.29
N LEU A 959 -24.15 -31.62 -10.93
CA LEU A 959 -22.76 -31.72 -11.40
C LEU A 959 -22.59 -32.54 -12.70
N GLY A 960 -23.68 -33.09 -13.27
CA GLY A 960 -23.59 -34.00 -14.43
C GLY A 960 -22.99 -35.37 -14.08
N LEU A 961 -22.90 -35.73 -12.80
CA LEU A 961 -22.21 -36.94 -12.33
C LEU A 961 -23.13 -38.16 -12.18
N GLY A 962 -24.44 -37.96 -12.02
CA GLY A 962 -25.36 -39.03 -11.62
C GLY A 962 -25.39 -40.22 -12.60
N LEU A 963 -25.48 -39.95 -13.91
CA LEU A 963 -25.52 -41.00 -14.94
C LEU A 963 -24.15 -41.64 -15.16
N ALA A 964 -23.06 -40.87 -15.07
CA ALA A 964 -21.71 -41.38 -15.16
C ALA A 964 -21.37 -42.34 -14.00
N ILE A 965 -21.81 -42.02 -12.77
CA ILE A 965 -21.69 -42.91 -11.60
C ILE A 965 -22.53 -44.18 -11.82
N ALA A 966 -23.77 -44.04 -12.29
CA ALA A 966 -24.64 -45.19 -12.57
C ALA A 966 -23.99 -46.15 -13.59
N ARG A 967 -23.41 -45.62 -14.67
CA ARG A 967 -22.67 -46.41 -15.66
C ARG A 967 -21.50 -47.17 -15.06
N GLN A 968 -20.65 -46.49 -14.31
CA GLN A 968 -19.48 -47.13 -13.71
C GLN A 968 -19.87 -48.22 -12.71
N LEU A 969 -20.90 -47.98 -11.89
CA LEU A 969 -21.39 -48.98 -10.96
C LEU A 969 -21.94 -50.19 -11.71
N VAL A 970 -22.75 -50.01 -12.76
CA VAL A 970 -23.26 -51.11 -13.59
C VAL A 970 -22.12 -51.91 -14.24
N GLU A 971 -21.09 -51.24 -14.77
CA GLU A 971 -19.90 -51.89 -15.35
C GLU A 971 -19.11 -52.69 -14.30
N LEU A 972 -18.97 -52.18 -13.07
CA LEU A 972 -18.33 -52.92 -11.95
C LEU A 972 -19.12 -54.17 -11.54
N HIS A 973 -20.42 -54.22 -11.83
CA HIS A 973 -21.28 -55.40 -11.68
C HIS A 973 -21.22 -56.35 -12.90
N GLY A 974 -20.43 -56.03 -13.93
CA GLY A 974 -20.34 -56.79 -15.17
C GLY A 974 -21.52 -56.56 -16.13
N GLY A 975 -22.25 -55.47 -15.94
CA GLY A 975 -23.38 -55.06 -16.78
C GLY A 975 -23.07 -53.97 -17.80
N THR A 976 -24.09 -53.56 -18.55
CA THR A 976 -24.04 -52.39 -19.44
C THR A 976 -25.23 -51.46 -19.20
N ILE A 977 -25.06 -50.17 -19.51
CA ILE A 977 -26.15 -49.18 -19.51
C ILE A 977 -26.16 -48.41 -20.82
N GLU A 978 -27.35 -48.18 -21.38
CA GLU A 978 -27.58 -47.49 -22.65
C GLU A 978 -28.71 -46.46 -22.49
N ALA A 979 -28.69 -45.40 -23.29
CA ALA A 979 -29.73 -44.37 -23.33
C ALA A 979 -30.27 -44.21 -24.75
N ALA A 980 -31.59 -44.01 -24.88
CA ALA A 980 -32.27 -43.76 -26.14
C ALA A 980 -33.28 -42.61 -25.97
N SER A 981 -33.40 -41.76 -26.98
CA SER A 981 -34.34 -40.64 -27.04
C SER A 981 -34.64 -40.32 -28.50
N ASP A 982 -35.92 -40.16 -28.85
CA ASP A 982 -36.36 -39.76 -30.21
C ASP A 982 -36.24 -38.23 -30.43
N GLY A 983 -35.65 -37.51 -29.48
CA GLY A 983 -35.41 -36.08 -29.53
C GLY A 983 -36.17 -35.28 -28.47
N ILE A 984 -36.00 -33.95 -28.50
CA ILE A 984 -36.61 -33.04 -27.52
C ILE A 984 -38.14 -33.15 -27.55
N GLY A 985 -38.76 -33.30 -26.38
CA GLY A 985 -40.19 -33.46 -26.14
C GLY A 985 -40.73 -34.88 -26.34
N ARG A 986 -39.87 -35.86 -26.61
CA ARG A 986 -40.26 -37.27 -26.82
C ARG A 986 -39.93 -38.20 -25.66
N GLY A 987 -39.40 -37.66 -24.55
CA GLY A 987 -38.95 -38.46 -23.42
C GLY A 987 -37.65 -39.21 -23.66
N ALA A 988 -37.18 -39.93 -22.65
CA ALA A 988 -35.94 -40.70 -22.71
C ALA A 988 -36.12 -42.10 -22.10
N THR A 989 -35.34 -43.06 -22.58
CA THR A 989 -35.31 -44.43 -22.07
C THR A 989 -33.89 -44.84 -21.72
N PHE A 990 -33.67 -45.24 -20.48
CA PHE A 990 -32.41 -45.80 -20.00
C PHE A 990 -32.55 -47.31 -19.79
N THR A 991 -31.67 -48.10 -20.41
CA THR A 991 -31.68 -49.56 -20.33
C THR A 991 -30.43 -50.05 -19.61
N VAL A 992 -30.59 -50.73 -18.47
CA VAL A 992 -29.52 -51.39 -17.72
C VAL A 992 -29.59 -52.90 -17.97
N LYS A 993 -28.48 -53.53 -18.36
CA LYS A 993 -28.36 -54.98 -18.51
C LYS A 993 -27.40 -55.54 -17.46
N LEU A 994 -27.84 -56.53 -16.69
CA LEU A 994 -27.04 -57.19 -15.66
C LEU A 994 -27.04 -58.72 -15.85
N PRO A 995 -25.93 -59.41 -15.58
CA PRO A 995 -25.87 -60.86 -15.74
C PRO A 995 -26.73 -61.56 -14.67
N LEU A 996 -27.61 -62.47 -15.11
CA LEU A 996 -28.42 -63.28 -14.21
C LEU A 996 -27.55 -64.30 -13.48
N ILE A 997 -27.88 -64.55 -12.21
CA ILE A 997 -27.44 -65.78 -11.54
C ILE A 997 -28.34 -66.89 -12.05
N MET A 998 -27.77 -67.88 -12.74
CA MET A 998 -28.48 -69.11 -13.13
C MET A 998 -28.81 -70.00 -11.93
#